data_AF-A0A3R8SDT0-F1
#
_entry.id   AF-A0A3R8SDT0-F1
#
_cell.length_a   1.000
_cell.length_b   1.000
_cell.length_c   1.000
_cell.angle_alpha   90.00
_cell.angle_beta   90.00
_cell.angle_gamma   90.00
#
_symmetry.space_group_name_H-M   'P 1'
#
loop_
_entity.id
_entity.type
_entity.pdbx_description
1 polymer ?
#
loop_
_entity_poly.entity_id
_entity_poly.type
_entity_poly.pdbx_seq_one_letter_code
_entity_poly.pdbx_strand_id
1 'polypeptide(L)'
;MNQFDKNQIITLDIQDPQQIKLALTQYKALLDEDRAFSDSQFDVEFKQLGKDGKRRLQPQDSGNNLKLLQSALNLGQEGGSHHYNHPIDDDTETYISEVILFAAALQYPEIKEVVVETAQAIVAYSRRQNDTDEMWLDDMRVFGVEALYMLAKTDIRYAYLLAQFFVPYWDDEHACGYESYLSSILHEHGWHNEIIKAFIWCDNESFRSGMFQNDRYSDDCSYQPLGEYLCQHPEHYEQFKALVVARFQAEPVLLERVDTMCDEDEEEDLSTYQPVVSLYQSLFPHTCFYDDEEAKDSFMAMPFFGSTLENEAYDLQQKVQSQVVGPLVKIAQSAITARANYRAYLARDERKYELNYGSNLLKPLVLAMPQGESLWRYIESGEPHTVLETLFEVDVLELAKLHASDMAEHLIDQLSSFERNNQGIADELESVLSLVRGDLLTDHFSEEVEYTQPNGMVLTLTVRKDTETNLLQARAQQYLRVIDVFYHALGKREFSKYMMASLTEGDEALLSREAYYQRYTQLSLSDIESAAESAKAKNIQSIFRHFTNHDELLCRKHLNLVDEHFRSSRALCHPEQWPQLDMGLMTLASYHLHSDYNQRIGDDITEALVTYLNDNHIWQLAAQHIIKKCHKKSDRYNHENLGLSEEQIARICEHFTADTPQDDLTSILALVQPHLYRDECCLGDLYLNKFSEQQPSYQLFKDHDDDFQRFTLAAFWLRQLPLPLQNKAERLWQFIIALAPVRVARNVLRAYSDDHWDIEFNNILDGIDVYEHLSRAGIDSGILNAYEMSYQRYDFGRYVNWIEIYSEIVSDDTSMFGSMGRKKAKAMDRGLAYINERTKVEFLHHVSLKHPEVAVDFDHDLRRAIDIFVQLNLHSWEHALAHESGKDCLYFGEGEKLPKKLHKAIVADSLSIHDKPCHVDGRSWEACTVLQQQGDNYVIVMADHEVPLAWYEDRLPSGPLLVFSERVERAAIVKRVAELQVQCNRINGIVEQTMAYLDNEIEFDAMAALFKEQISTEFMRIDADEYHMYSLRQFVWMLDVKRRNKLVRLLLNHDYRGFKLIEAQMEQPWLLHQLAHNEIDFETYLSNSDEYEGEASETGMAFLLAWLFDIGVKSEHLMLFCIKRSHFDVCREFIVAHARGQYGSFKQSLSYLHAGRRAELPEILCHEADAEVLLAPLKKDKSRKVKEAVSYYCS
;
A
#
# COMPACT_ATOMS: atom_id res chain seq x y z
N MET A 1 7.47 5.79 29.05
CA MET A 1 7.74 4.77 28.02
C MET A 1 8.63 3.76 28.72
N ASN A 2 8.05 2.64 29.15
CA ASN A 2 8.72 1.52 29.84
C ASN A 2 8.68 0.29 28.91
N GLN A 3 8.87 0.53 27.60
CA GLN A 3 8.37 -0.37 26.57
C GLN A 3 9.16 -1.70 26.49
N PHE A 4 10.19 -1.92 27.31
CA PHE A 4 11.01 -3.14 27.33
C PHE A 4 11.49 -3.57 28.73
N ASP A 5 10.85 -3.12 29.80
CA ASP A 5 11.20 -3.53 31.17
C ASP A 5 11.05 -5.05 31.35
N LYS A 6 12.11 -5.71 31.84
CA LYS A 6 12.15 -7.18 32.00
C LYS A 6 11.60 -7.59 33.38
N ASN A 7 10.62 -8.48 33.39
CA ASN A 7 9.94 -8.95 34.60
C ASN A 7 10.46 -10.33 35.07
N GLN A 8 10.97 -11.17 34.16
CA GLN A 8 11.59 -12.45 34.51
C GLN A 8 13.05 -12.28 34.92
N ILE A 9 13.28 -11.98 36.20
CA ILE A 9 14.63 -11.76 36.75
C ILE A 9 15.26 -13.08 37.22
N ILE A 10 16.33 -13.53 36.55
CA ILE A 10 17.16 -14.68 36.94
C ILE A 10 18.41 -14.16 37.67
N THR A 11 18.57 -14.53 38.95
CA THR A 11 19.72 -14.10 39.76
C THR A 11 20.77 -15.20 39.89
N LEU A 12 22.04 -14.83 39.73
CA LEU A 12 23.18 -15.76 39.84
C LEU A 12 24.45 -15.08 40.36
N ASP A 13 25.38 -15.85 40.91
CA ASP A 13 26.78 -15.43 40.98
C ASP A 13 27.50 -15.78 39.66
N ILE A 14 27.83 -14.77 38.85
CA ILE A 14 28.46 -14.93 37.53
C ILE A 14 29.88 -15.51 37.60
N GLN A 15 30.47 -15.60 38.80
CA GLN A 15 31.78 -16.21 39.02
C GLN A 15 31.68 -17.69 39.45
N ASP A 16 30.47 -18.21 39.68
CA ASP A 16 30.21 -19.59 40.10
C ASP A 16 29.62 -20.42 38.93
N PRO A 17 30.38 -21.37 38.35
CA PRO A 17 29.92 -22.18 37.21
C PRO A 17 28.63 -22.95 37.47
N GLN A 18 28.37 -23.38 38.71
CA GLN A 18 27.14 -24.12 39.03
C GLN A 18 25.91 -23.21 39.04
N GLN A 19 26.06 -21.95 39.43
CA GLN A 19 24.97 -20.97 39.37
C GLN A 19 24.73 -20.50 37.93
N ILE A 20 25.78 -20.33 37.12
CA ILE A 20 25.63 -20.11 35.67
C ILE A 20 24.85 -21.27 35.02
N LYS A 21 25.21 -22.52 35.35
CA LYS A 21 24.51 -23.71 34.85
C LYS A 21 23.02 -23.70 35.22
N LEU A 22 22.69 -23.35 36.46
CA LEU A 22 21.31 -23.27 36.93
C LEU A 22 20.53 -22.16 36.19
N ALA A 23 21.16 -20.98 36.02
CA ALA A 23 20.56 -19.87 35.29
C ALA A 23 20.27 -20.21 33.83
N LEU A 24 21.21 -20.87 33.13
CA LEU A 24 20.99 -21.36 31.76
C LEU A 24 19.88 -22.40 31.69
N THR A 25 19.80 -23.32 32.66
CA THR A 25 18.74 -24.33 32.73
C THR A 25 17.36 -23.68 32.92
N GLN A 26 17.28 -22.66 33.78
CA GLN A 26 16.05 -21.90 33.97
C GLN A 26 15.67 -21.11 32.72
N TYR A 27 16.64 -20.47 32.06
CA TYR A 27 16.41 -19.73 30.84
C TYR A 27 15.89 -20.63 29.71
N LYS A 28 16.53 -21.79 29.52
CA LYS A 28 16.05 -22.84 28.60
C LYS A 28 14.60 -23.21 28.87
N ALA A 29 14.21 -23.43 30.13
CA ALA A 29 12.83 -23.78 30.48
C ALA A 29 11.84 -22.66 30.10
N LEU A 30 12.21 -21.39 30.30
CA LEU A 30 11.38 -20.26 29.87
C LEU A 30 11.20 -20.19 28.35
N LEU A 31 12.26 -20.48 27.58
CA LEU A 31 12.19 -20.56 26.12
C LEU A 31 11.33 -21.75 25.65
N ASP A 32 11.45 -22.91 26.30
CA ASP A 32 10.68 -24.11 25.95
C ASP A 32 9.18 -23.96 26.28
N GLU A 33 8.85 -23.17 27.30
CA GLU A 33 7.47 -22.89 27.74
C GLU A 33 6.84 -21.66 27.05
N ASP A 34 7.54 -21.01 26.10
CA ASP A 34 7.14 -19.72 25.49
C ASP A 34 6.86 -18.61 26.52
N ARG A 35 7.59 -18.65 27.66
CA ARG A 35 7.49 -17.69 28.77
C ARG A 35 8.69 -16.75 28.90
N ALA A 36 9.66 -16.89 27.99
CA ALA A 36 10.77 -15.94 27.87
C ALA A 36 10.32 -14.61 27.25
N PHE A 37 9.12 -14.55 26.69
CA PHE A 37 8.52 -13.38 26.06
C PHE A 37 7.19 -13.06 26.73
N SER A 38 6.84 -11.78 26.78
CA SER A 38 5.54 -11.27 27.20
C SER A 38 5.07 -10.28 26.15
N ASP A 39 3.88 -10.48 25.61
CA ASP A 39 3.31 -9.64 24.53
C ASP A 39 4.31 -9.39 23.39
N SER A 40 4.90 -10.48 22.87
CA SER A 40 5.87 -10.48 21.77
C SER A 40 7.23 -9.82 22.07
N GLN A 41 7.48 -9.40 23.31
CA GLN A 41 8.75 -8.79 23.73
C GLN A 41 9.55 -9.71 24.64
N PHE A 42 10.87 -9.76 24.44
CA PHE A 42 11.75 -10.54 25.32
C PHE A 42 11.67 -10.02 26.76
N ASP A 43 11.40 -10.89 27.75
CA ASP A 43 11.05 -10.50 29.13
C ASP A 43 12.06 -11.01 30.18
N VAL A 44 13.21 -11.54 29.76
CA VAL A 44 14.23 -12.14 30.65
C VAL A 44 15.40 -11.20 30.92
N GLU A 45 15.82 -11.10 32.18
CA GLU A 45 17.06 -10.42 32.56
C GLU A 45 17.87 -11.19 33.60
N PHE A 46 19.18 -11.21 33.42
CA PHE A 46 20.13 -11.82 34.34
C PHE A 46 20.77 -10.76 35.25
N LYS A 47 20.72 -10.97 36.57
CA LYS A 47 21.33 -10.06 37.57
C LYS A 47 22.35 -10.78 38.46
N GLN A 48 23.49 -10.14 38.68
CA GLN A 48 24.50 -10.61 39.63
C GLN A 48 23.93 -10.52 41.06
N LEU A 49 24.05 -11.63 41.80
CA LEU A 49 23.80 -11.68 43.23
C LEU A 49 25.11 -11.36 43.97
N GLY A 50 25.23 -10.14 44.49
CA GLY A 50 26.36 -9.69 45.29
C GLY A 50 26.08 -9.73 46.79
N LYS A 51 27.09 -9.40 47.60
CA LYS A 51 26.93 -9.24 49.06
C LYS A 51 26.06 -8.05 49.46
N ASP A 52 25.97 -7.04 48.59
CA ASP A 52 25.26 -5.78 48.81
C ASP A 52 23.89 -5.70 48.11
N GLY A 53 23.44 -6.79 47.47
CA GLY A 53 22.16 -6.86 46.76
C GLY A 53 22.26 -7.40 45.33
N LYS A 54 21.20 -7.19 44.55
CA LYS A 54 21.15 -7.55 43.12
C LYS A 54 21.67 -6.37 42.29
N ARG A 55 22.53 -6.63 41.30
CA ARG A 55 22.97 -5.63 40.31
C ARG A 55 22.84 -6.19 38.89
N ARG A 56 22.64 -5.34 37.89
CA ARG A 56 22.70 -5.74 36.48
C ARG A 56 24.10 -6.22 36.10
N LEU A 57 24.18 -7.18 35.18
CA LEU A 57 25.46 -7.68 34.64
C LEU A 57 26.16 -6.57 33.85
N GLN A 58 27.48 -6.48 34.00
CA GLN A 58 28.34 -5.52 33.31
C GLN A 58 29.17 -6.25 32.24
N PRO A 59 29.61 -5.58 31.16
CA PRO A 59 30.46 -6.22 30.15
C PRO A 59 31.71 -6.90 30.74
N GLN A 60 32.29 -6.35 31.81
CA GLN A 60 33.46 -6.93 32.49
C GLN A 60 33.16 -8.27 33.18
N ASP A 61 31.89 -8.60 33.44
CA ASP A 61 31.48 -9.89 34.01
C ASP A 61 31.68 -11.07 33.03
N SER A 62 31.92 -10.79 31.74
CA SER A 62 32.30 -11.79 30.72
C SER A 62 33.69 -12.41 30.94
N GLY A 63 34.48 -11.90 31.88
CA GLY A 63 35.79 -12.43 32.23
C GLY A 63 36.79 -12.43 31.06
N ASN A 64 37.41 -13.57 30.79
CA ASN A 64 38.41 -13.73 29.73
C ASN A 64 37.81 -13.58 28.32
N ASN A 65 36.48 -13.66 28.18
CA ASN A 65 35.78 -13.56 26.91
C ASN A 65 35.32 -12.13 26.57
N LEU A 66 35.79 -11.10 27.28
CA LEU A 66 35.44 -9.71 26.99
C LEU A 66 35.69 -9.31 25.53
N LYS A 67 36.80 -9.73 24.93
CA LYS A 67 37.10 -9.45 23.52
C LYS A 67 36.13 -10.15 22.56
N LEU A 68 35.69 -11.36 22.93
CA LEU A 68 34.73 -12.13 22.15
C LEU A 68 33.35 -11.45 22.21
N LEU A 69 32.92 -11.05 23.42
CA LEU A 69 31.71 -10.24 23.63
C LEU A 69 31.75 -8.95 22.80
N GLN A 70 32.86 -8.22 22.86
CA GLN A 70 33.04 -6.99 22.08
C GLN A 70 32.95 -7.23 20.57
N SER A 71 33.58 -8.31 20.09
CA SER A 71 33.50 -8.66 18.67
C SER A 71 32.08 -9.02 18.23
N ALA A 72 31.29 -9.68 19.08
CA ALA A 72 29.92 -10.07 18.78
C ALA A 72 28.98 -8.85 18.72
N LEU A 73 29.06 -7.97 19.72
CA LEU A 73 28.22 -6.78 19.81
C LEU A 73 28.57 -5.73 18.74
N ASN A 74 29.84 -5.67 18.29
CA ASN A 74 30.27 -4.76 17.22
C ASN A 74 29.77 -5.13 15.82
N LEU A 75 29.29 -6.36 15.62
CA LEU A 75 28.68 -6.79 14.36
C LEU A 75 27.18 -6.46 14.27
N GLY A 76 26.55 -6.08 15.39
CA GLY A 76 25.15 -5.65 15.39
C GLY A 76 24.97 -4.30 14.69
N GLN A 77 23.73 -4.01 14.27
CA GLN A 77 23.35 -2.88 13.42
C GLN A 77 23.94 -1.52 13.83
N GLU A 78 23.89 -1.18 15.13
CA GLU A 78 24.41 0.11 15.63
C GLU A 78 25.92 0.14 15.93
N GLY A 79 26.59 -1.01 15.88
CA GLY A 79 27.96 -1.19 16.35
C GLY A 79 28.09 -1.04 17.88
N GLY A 80 28.38 -2.14 18.59
CA GLY A 80 28.39 -2.24 20.06
C GLY A 80 29.36 -1.37 20.87
N SER A 81 30.05 -0.40 20.26
CA SER A 81 31.06 0.45 20.92
C SER A 81 30.53 1.24 22.12
N HIS A 82 29.24 1.56 22.16
CA HIS A 82 28.59 2.33 23.22
C HIS A 82 28.33 1.50 24.50
N HIS A 83 28.29 0.17 24.43
CA HIS A 83 28.01 -0.69 25.58
C HIS A 83 29.19 -0.85 26.56
N TYR A 84 30.41 -0.51 26.17
CA TYR A 84 31.61 -0.83 26.97
C TYR A 84 32.05 0.27 27.92
N ASN A 85 31.59 1.51 27.68
CA ASN A 85 32.13 2.71 28.32
C ASN A 85 31.23 3.27 29.44
N HIS A 86 30.01 2.75 29.58
CA HIS A 86 29.02 3.22 30.55
C HIS A 86 28.59 2.07 31.49
N PRO A 87 28.38 2.34 32.80
CA PRO A 87 27.78 1.36 33.69
C PRO A 87 26.33 1.11 33.29
N ILE A 88 25.89 -0.16 33.35
CA ILE A 88 24.51 -0.56 33.07
C ILE A 88 23.78 -0.66 34.42
N ASP A 89 22.89 0.29 34.72
CA ASP A 89 22.07 0.30 35.94
C ASP A 89 20.57 0.19 35.61
N ASP A 90 19.71 0.16 36.63
CA ASP A 90 18.26 -0.02 36.45
C ASP A 90 17.59 1.19 35.74
N ASP A 91 18.27 2.33 35.63
CA ASP A 91 17.80 3.53 34.90
C ASP A 91 18.34 3.59 33.45
N THR A 92 19.15 2.60 33.03
CA THR A 92 19.75 2.53 31.70
C THR A 92 18.97 1.61 30.76
N GLU A 93 18.52 2.12 29.62
CA GLU A 93 17.85 1.35 28.55
C GLU A 93 18.89 0.55 27.74
N THR A 94 19.50 -0.48 28.33
CA THR A 94 20.46 -1.36 27.65
C THR A 94 20.30 -2.80 28.14
N TYR A 95 19.91 -3.71 27.26
CA TYR A 95 19.48 -5.07 27.64
C TYR A 95 20.40 -6.20 27.14
N ILE A 96 21.71 -6.11 27.38
CA ILE A 96 22.70 -7.11 26.90
C ILE A 96 23.04 -8.26 27.88
N SER A 97 22.20 -8.50 28.89
CA SER A 97 22.50 -9.44 29.98
C SER A 97 22.61 -10.91 29.52
N GLU A 98 21.85 -11.31 28.49
CA GLU A 98 21.94 -12.64 27.86
C GLU A 98 23.33 -12.89 27.27
N VAL A 99 23.82 -11.92 26.48
CA VAL A 99 25.10 -12.02 25.80
C VAL A 99 26.25 -12.06 26.82
N ILE A 100 26.16 -11.29 27.91
CA ILE A 100 27.14 -11.35 29.00
C ILE A 100 27.15 -12.72 29.69
N LEU A 101 25.97 -13.31 29.96
CA LEU A 101 25.86 -14.65 30.54
C LEU A 101 26.54 -15.71 29.66
N PHE A 102 26.27 -15.70 28.35
CA PHE A 102 26.88 -16.65 27.42
C PHE A 102 28.39 -16.46 27.34
N ALA A 103 28.88 -15.22 27.26
CA ALA A 103 30.31 -14.94 27.26
C ALA A 103 30.98 -15.47 28.54
N ALA A 104 30.35 -15.28 29.70
CA ALA A 104 30.84 -15.82 30.97
C ALA A 104 30.83 -17.36 30.99
N ALA A 105 29.75 -17.98 30.54
CA ALA A 105 29.57 -19.44 30.54
C ALA A 105 30.59 -20.17 29.65
N LEU A 106 30.96 -19.59 28.50
CA LEU A 106 31.92 -20.15 27.56
C LEU A 106 33.35 -20.29 28.14
N GLN A 107 33.63 -19.72 29.31
CA GLN A 107 34.91 -19.90 30.01
C GLN A 107 35.04 -21.28 30.68
N TYR A 108 33.93 -22.00 30.87
CA TYR A 108 33.85 -23.20 31.70
C TYR A 108 33.46 -24.43 30.87
N PRO A 109 34.44 -25.26 30.45
CA PRO A 109 34.17 -26.46 29.64
C PRO A 109 33.20 -27.45 30.29
N GLU A 110 33.13 -27.50 31.62
CA GLU A 110 32.28 -28.40 32.39
C GLU A 110 30.77 -28.11 32.29
N ILE A 111 30.38 -26.91 31.84
CA ILE A 111 28.97 -26.53 31.62
C ILE A 111 28.62 -26.36 30.14
N LYS A 112 29.56 -26.66 29.23
CA LYS A 112 29.40 -26.50 27.78
C LYS A 112 28.17 -27.20 27.22
N GLU A 113 27.84 -28.38 27.72
CA GLU A 113 26.65 -29.14 27.29
C GLU A 113 25.37 -28.33 27.54
N VAL A 114 25.23 -27.69 28.70
CA VAL A 114 24.07 -26.85 29.04
C VAL A 114 24.02 -25.57 28.21
N VAL A 115 25.18 -24.98 27.88
CA VAL A 115 25.25 -23.84 26.95
C VAL A 115 24.70 -24.24 25.57
N VAL A 116 25.06 -25.41 25.08
CA VAL A 116 24.57 -25.94 23.79
C VAL A 116 23.08 -26.26 23.83
N GLU A 117 22.59 -26.89 24.91
CA GLU A 117 21.16 -27.15 25.09
C GLU A 117 20.33 -25.86 25.14
N THR A 118 20.87 -24.80 25.75
CA THR A 118 20.21 -23.49 25.80
C THR A 118 20.23 -22.82 24.43
N ALA A 119 21.36 -22.89 23.70
CA ALA A 119 21.45 -22.41 22.32
C ALA A 119 20.46 -23.13 21.37
N GLN A 120 20.25 -24.44 21.56
CA GLN A 120 19.23 -25.18 20.82
C GLN A 120 17.81 -24.70 21.14
N ALA A 121 17.52 -24.31 22.39
CA ALA A 121 16.23 -23.74 22.76
C ALA A 121 16.00 -22.36 22.15
N ILE A 122 17.03 -21.52 22.05
CA ILE A 122 16.99 -20.22 21.33
C ILE A 122 16.59 -20.45 19.86
N VAL A 123 17.27 -21.37 19.17
CA VAL A 123 16.96 -21.73 17.78
C VAL A 123 15.56 -22.34 17.66
N ALA A 124 15.17 -23.20 18.61
CA ALA A 124 13.83 -23.80 18.59
C ALA A 124 12.73 -22.74 18.76
N TYR A 125 12.96 -21.70 19.57
CA TYR A 125 12.03 -20.59 19.71
C TYR A 125 11.96 -19.78 18.41
N SER A 126 13.09 -19.34 17.85
CA SER A 126 13.08 -18.56 16.60
C SER A 126 12.34 -19.30 15.49
N ARG A 127 12.58 -20.61 15.34
CA ARG A 127 11.88 -21.44 14.35
C ARG A 127 10.40 -21.67 14.62
N ARG A 128 9.94 -21.60 15.88
CA ARG A 128 8.52 -21.70 16.22
C ARG A 128 7.79 -20.43 15.82
N GLN A 129 8.43 -19.27 15.99
CA GLN A 129 7.88 -17.95 15.65
C GLN A 129 8.01 -17.63 14.17
N ASN A 130 9.18 -17.85 13.56
CA ASN A 130 9.46 -17.53 12.16
C ASN A 130 8.98 -16.11 11.81
N ASP A 131 9.29 -15.16 12.68
CA ASP A 131 8.96 -13.74 12.54
C ASP A 131 9.89 -12.94 13.45
N THR A 132 10.60 -11.97 12.88
CA THR A 132 11.53 -11.12 13.65
C THR A 132 10.79 -10.23 14.64
N ASP A 133 9.53 -9.86 14.38
CA ASP A 133 8.72 -9.05 15.29
C ASP A 133 8.50 -9.71 16.66
N GLU A 134 8.52 -11.05 16.68
CA GLU A 134 8.38 -11.88 17.89
C GLU A 134 9.73 -12.20 18.56
N MET A 135 10.80 -11.54 18.11
CA MET A 135 12.19 -11.84 18.49
C MET A 135 12.97 -10.61 18.97
N TRP A 136 12.32 -9.44 19.08
CA TRP A 136 12.94 -8.21 19.55
C TRP A 136 13.38 -8.32 21.03
N LEU A 137 14.66 -8.05 21.26
CA LEU A 137 15.27 -7.89 22.58
C LEU A 137 14.98 -6.49 23.14
N ASP A 138 15.13 -5.49 22.26
CA ASP A 138 14.85 -4.08 22.42
C ASP A 138 14.48 -3.48 21.04
N ASP A 139 14.41 -2.15 20.91
CA ASP A 139 14.04 -1.45 19.69
C ASP A 139 15.07 -1.54 18.55
N MET A 140 16.27 -2.09 18.80
CA MET A 140 17.38 -2.12 17.84
C MET A 140 18.04 -3.49 17.69
N ARG A 141 17.69 -4.49 18.52
CA ARG A 141 18.39 -5.79 18.56
C ARG A 141 17.46 -6.98 18.64
N VAL A 142 17.83 -8.03 17.93
CA VAL A 142 17.21 -9.35 17.98
C VAL A 142 17.88 -10.21 19.06
N PHE A 143 17.10 -10.91 19.89
CA PHE A 143 17.64 -11.77 20.96
C PHE A 143 18.49 -12.93 20.40
N GLY A 144 19.42 -13.48 21.19
CA GLY A 144 20.09 -14.75 20.90
C GLY A 144 21.21 -14.73 19.84
N VAL A 145 21.20 -13.83 18.85
CA VAL A 145 22.17 -13.84 17.72
C VAL A 145 23.62 -13.80 18.20
N GLU A 146 23.97 -12.83 19.05
CA GLU A 146 25.33 -12.68 19.56
C GLU A 146 25.75 -13.86 20.43
N ALA A 147 24.83 -14.43 21.22
CA ALA A 147 25.08 -15.61 22.04
C ALA A 147 25.45 -16.83 21.18
N LEU A 148 24.68 -17.07 20.10
CA LEU A 148 24.93 -18.16 19.15
C LEU A 148 26.24 -17.94 18.36
N TYR A 149 26.51 -16.71 17.96
CA TYR A 149 27.77 -16.35 17.30
C TYR A 149 29.00 -16.61 18.17
N MET A 150 28.97 -16.22 19.45
CA MET A 150 30.07 -16.49 20.37
C MET A 150 30.31 -17.98 20.59
N LEU A 151 29.23 -18.79 20.64
CA LEU A 151 29.33 -20.24 20.71
C LEU A 151 30.01 -20.80 19.44
N ALA A 152 29.61 -20.33 18.26
CA ALA A 152 30.19 -20.73 16.98
C ALA A 152 31.67 -20.34 16.84
N LYS A 153 32.05 -19.14 17.28
CA LYS A 153 33.46 -18.70 17.33
C LYS A 153 34.31 -19.52 18.29
N THR A 154 33.72 -20.00 19.39
CA THR A 154 34.44 -20.83 20.37
C THR A 154 34.57 -22.28 19.91
N ASP A 155 33.54 -22.82 19.24
CA ASP A 155 33.53 -24.17 18.68
C ASP A 155 32.67 -24.21 17.41
N ILE A 156 33.36 -24.24 16.27
CA ILE A 156 32.78 -24.12 14.94
C ILE A 156 31.77 -25.21 14.59
N ARG A 157 31.77 -26.34 15.30
CA ARG A 157 30.78 -27.41 15.12
C ARG A 157 29.35 -26.96 15.42
N TYR A 158 29.18 -25.84 16.10
CA TYR A 158 27.89 -25.23 16.41
C TYR A 158 27.52 -24.04 15.50
N ALA A 159 28.31 -23.73 14.46
CA ALA A 159 27.98 -22.68 13.49
C ALA A 159 26.60 -22.89 12.82
N TYR A 160 26.17 -24.15 12.68
CA TYR A 160 24.85 -24.47 12.16
C TYR A 160 23.70 -23.98 13.05
N LEU A 161 23.89 -23.80 14.36
CA LEU A 161 22.85 -23.26 15.24
C LEU A 161 22.62 -21.77 14.97
N LEU A 162 23.70 -21.00 14.79
CA LEU A 162 23.59 -19.61 14.33
C LEU A 162 22.90 -19.53 12.97
N ALA A 163 23.29 -20.40 12.03
CA ALA A 163 22.68 -20.40 10.71
C ALA A 163 21.18 -20.75 10.74
N GLN A 164 20.79 -21.73 11.56
CA GLN A 164 19.40 -22.18 11.71
C GLN A 164 18.53 -21.18 12.48
N PHE A 165 19.14 -20.28 13.25
CA PHE A 165 18.44 -19.20 13.94
C PHE A 165 17.83 -18.19 12.97
N PHE A 166 18.53 -17.89 11.86
CA PHE A 166 18.07 -16.98 10.82
C PHE A 166 16.89 -17.61 10.07
N VAL A 167 15.70 -17.20 10.48
CA VAL A 167 14.42 -17.63 9.95
C VAL A 167 14.16 -17.00 8.58
N PRO A 168 13.42 -17.69 7.69
CA PRO A 168 13.02 -17.15 6.40
C PRO A 168 12.29 -15.80 6.44
N TYR A 169 11.29 -15.63 7.31
CA TYR A 169 10.57 -14.37 7.47
C TYR A 169 11.38 -13.45 8.40
N TRP A 170 12.18 -12.59 7.79
CA TRP A 170 13.12 -11.70 8.48
C TRP A 170 12.88 -10.27 8.03
N ASP A 171 12.80 -9.34 8.97
CA ASP A 171 12.71 -7.91 8.70
C ASP A 171 14.05 -7.37 8.17
N ASP A 172 14.17 -7.21 6.86
CA ASP A 172 15.38 -6.68 6.21
C ASP A 172 15.44 -5.14 6.19
N GLU A 173 14.38 -4.45 6.60
CA GLU A 173 14.33 -3.00 6.73
C GLU A 173 14.87 -2.54 8.10
N HIS A 174 14.38 -3.14 9.19
CA HIS A 174 14.75 -2.74 10.55
C HIS A 174 15.78 -3.67 11.20
N ALA A 175 15.85 -4.97 10.85
CA ALA A 175 16.87 -5.90 11.36
C ALA A 175 17.97 -6.20 10.32
N CYS A 176 18.53 -5.15 9.70
CA CYS A 176 19.56 -5.28 8.66
C CYS A 176 20.99 -5.51 9.21
N GLY A 177 21.86 -6.11 8.39
CA GLY A 177 23.31 -6.26 8.66
C GLY A 177 23.72 -7.52 9.41
N TYR A 178 22.75 -8.36 9.81
CA TYR A 178 22.99 -9.61 10.54
C TYR A 178 23.66 -10.71 9.68
N GLU A 179 23.71 -10.57 8.36
CA GLU A 179 24.43 -11.46 7.43
C GLU A 179 25.93 -11.50 7.76
N SER A 180 26.45 -10.40 8.30
CA SER A 180 27.84 -10.24 8.73
C SER A 180 28.29 -11.30 9.73
N TYR A 181 27.38 -11.85 10.55
CA TYR A 181 27.71 -12.87 11.54
C TYR A 181 28.20 -14.16 10.90
N LEU A 182 27.48 -14.71 9.91
CA LEU A 182 27.92 -15.92 9.19
C LEU A 182 29.09 -15.63 8.25
N SER A 183 29.07 -14.48 7.56
CA SER A 183 30.15 -14.04 6.68
C SER A 183 31.50 -13.99 7.43
N SER A 184 31.52 -13.42 8.64
CA SER A 184 32.76 -13.34 9.43
C SER A 184 33.34 -14.71 9.82
N ILE A 185 32.50 -15.72 10.03
CA ILE A 185 32.96 -17.09 10.34
C ILE A 185 33.51 -17.75 9.08
N LEU A 186 32.87 -17.54 7.91
CA LEU A 186 33.40 -18.01 6.63
C LEU A 186 34.75 -17.37 6.31
N HIS A 187 34.90 -16.05 6.48
CA HIS A 187 36.16 -15.36 6.24
C HIS A 187 37.31 -15.85 7.13
N GLU A 188 37.02 -16.22 8.38
CA GLU A 188 38.04 -16.70 9.32
C GLU A 188 38.49 -18.15 9.02
N HIS A 189 37.55 -19.04 8.68
CA HIS A 189 37.83 -20.47 8.60
C HIS A 189 37.83 -21.05 7.17
N GLY A 190 37.27 -20.32 6.21
CA GLY A 190 37.01 -20.78 4.85
C GLY A 190 36.00 -21.93 4.77
N TRP A 191 35.79 -22.42 3.54
CA TRP A 191 34.93 -23.56 3.30
C TRP A 191 35.53 -24.84 3.90
N HIS A 192 34.82 -25.40 4.88
CA HIS A 192 35.06 -26.71 5.48
C HIS A 192 33.74 -27.28 5.98
N ASN A 193 33.74 -28.54 6.42
CA ASN A 193 32.52 -29.33 6.64
C ASN A 193 31.50 -28.66 7.57
N GLU A 194 31.95 -28.01 8.63
CA GLU A 194 31.11 -27.36 9.63
C GLU A 194 30.44 -26.09 9.08
N ILE A 195 31.10 -25.36 8.18
CA ILE A 195 30.56 -24.16 7.53
C ILE A 195 29.67 -24.52 6.35
N ILE A 196 30.01 -25.58 5.61
CA ILE A 196 29.11 -26.17 4.61
C ILE A 196 27.83 -26.67 5.30
N LYS A 197 27.95 -27.29 6.48
CA LYS A 197 26.80 -27.68 7.29
C LYS A 197 25.98 -26.45 7.72
N ALA A 198 26.64 -25.38 8.17
CA ALA A 198 25.94 -24.15 8.54
C ALA A 198 25.15 -23.56 7.35
N PHE A 199 25.77 -23.50 6.17
CA PHE A 199 25.11 -23.09 4.92
C PHE A 199 23.84 -23.92 4.63
N ILE A 200 23.92 -25.25 4.76
CA ILE A 200 22.79 -26.17 4.51
C ILE A 200 21.69 -26.05 5.59
N TRP A 201 22.04 -25.72 6.84
CA TRP A 201 21.10 -25.58 7.96
C TRP A 201 20.46 -24.19 8.06
N CYS A 202 20.92 -23.23 7.27
CA CYS A 202 20.31 -21.91 7.17
C CYS A 202 19.05 -21.99 6.30
N ASP A 203 17.88 -21.73 6.88
CA ASP A 203 16.62 -21.77 6.14
C ASP A 203 16.44 -20.50 5.28
N ASN A 204 16.97 -19.36 5.71
CA ASN A 204 16.91 -18.09 4.99
C ASN A 204 17.89 -18.03 3.81
N GLU A 205 17.37 -17.78 2.60
CA GLU A 205 18.16 -17.70 1.37
C GLU A 205 19.10 -16.49 1.33
N SER A 206 18.63 -15.33 1.76
CA SER A 206 19.41 -14.09 1.81
C SER A 206 20.63 -14.24 2.71
N PHE A 207 20.48 -14.88 3.87
CA PHE A 207 21.60 -15.15 4.78
C PHE A 207 22.58 -16.19 4.24
N ARG A 208 22.13 -17.19 3.47
CA ARG A 208 23.03 -18.12 2.75
C ARG A 208 23.90 -17.37 1.75
N SER A 209 23.29 -16.51 0.93
CA SER A 209 24.01 -15.71 -0.07
C SER A 209 24.90 -14.65 0.60
N GLY A 210 24.44 -14.02 1.68
CA GLY A 210 25.19 -13.07 2.50
C GLY A 210 26.44 -13.63 3.17
N MET A 211 26.62 -14.97 3.20
CA MET A 211 27.90 -15.56 3.61
C MET A 211 29.05 -15.14 2.69
N PHE A 212 28.79 -14.97 1.39
CA PHE A 212 29.82 -14.69 0.38
C PHE A 212 29.52 -13.49 -0.53
N GLN A 213 28.31 -12.93 -0.55
CA GLN A 213 27.96 -11.70 -1.27
C GLN A 213 28.20 -10.45 -0.39
N ASN A 214 28.44 -9.29 -1.03
CA ASN A 214 28.53 -8.01 -0.33
C ASN A 214 27.15 -7.37 -0.11
N ASP A 215 26.24 -7.54 -1.08
CA ASP A 215 24.91 -6.97 -1.10
C ASP A 215 24.00 -7.90 -1.93
N ARG A 216 22.74 -8.05 -1.52
CA ARG A 216 21.71 -8.87 -2.19
C ARG A 216 21.39 -8.37 -3.60
N TYR A 217 21.65 -7.09 -3.87
CA TYR A 217 21.43 -6.45 -5.17
C TYR A 217 22.67 -6.44 -6.09
N SER A 218 23.77 -7.05 -5.67
CA SER A 218 25.01 -7.12 -6.44
C SER A 218 25.48 -8.56 -6.66
N ASP A 219 26.11 -8.81 -7.81
CA ASP A 219 26.84 -10.05 -8.06
C ASP A 219 28.22 -10.05 -7.37
N ASP A 220 28.63 -8.92 -6.77
CA ASP A 220 29.92 -8.76 -6.11
C ASP A 220 30.01 -9.61 -4.83
N CYS A 221 31.06 -10.43 -4.79
CA CYS A 221 31.29 -11.34 -3.69
C CYS A 221 32.41 -10.84 -2.74
N SER A 222 32.13 -10.89 -1.45
CA SER A 222 33.12 -10.74 -0.37
C SER A 222 34.03 -11.97 -0.25
N TYR A 223 33.51 -13.16 -0.57
CA TYR A 223 34.21 -14.43 -0.49
C TYR A 223 33.90 -15.34 -1.69
N GLN A 224 34.64 -16.43 -1.87
CA GLN A 224 34.33 -17.40 -2.93
C GLN A 224 32.97 -18.08 -2.69
N PRO A 225 32.05 -18.13 -3.69
CA PRO A 225 30.79 -18.87 -3.59
C PRO A 225 30.97 -20.38 -3.36
N LEU A 226 30.07 -21.01 -2.61
CA LEU A 226 30.17 -22.45 -2.28
C LEU A 226 30.13 -23.34 -3.53
N GLY A 227 29.29 -22.99 -4.51
CA GLY A 227 29.18 -23.74 -5.76
C GLY A 227 30.48 -23.80 -6.54
N GLU A 228 31.23 -22.68 -6.58
CA GLU A 228 32.56 -22.63 -7.19
C GLU A 228 33.58 -23.46 -6.41
N TYR A 229 33.58 -23.34 -5.08
CA TYR A 229 34.46 -24.12 -4.21
C TYR A 229 34.26 -25.62 -4.42
N LEU A 230 33.01 -26.10 -4.47
CA LEU A 230 32.70 -27.51 -4.72
C LEU A 230 33.23 -27.97 -6.08
N CYS A 231 33.08 -27.16 -7.13
CA CYS A 231 33.60 -27.47 -8.45
C CYS A 231 35.14 -27.56 -8.48
N GLN A 232 35.83 -26.73 -7.69
CA GLN A 232 37.29 -26.75 -7.56
C GLN A 232 37.79 -27.91 -6.67
N HIS A 233 36.94 -28.39 -5.75
CA HIS A 233 37.21 -29.49 -4.83
C HIS A 233 36.15 -30.61 -4.91
N PRO A 234 36.09 -31.37 -6.02
CA PRO A 234 35.09 -32.41 -6.23
C PRO A 234 34.98 -33.47 -5.13
N GLU A 235 36.08 -33.71 -4.40
CA GLU A 235 36.12 -34.62 -3.25
C GLU A 235 35.14 -34.25 -2.12
N HIS A 236 34.76 -32.98 -2.00
CA HIS A 236 33.83 -32.50 -0.99
C HIS A 236 32.35 -32.59 -1.44
N TYR A 237 32.06 -32.80 -2.73
CA TYR A 237 30.68 -32.78 -3.23
C TYR A 237 29.82 -33.96 -2.76
N GLU A 238 30.40 -35.17 -2.66
CA GLU A 238 29.67 -36.31 -2.09
C GLU A 238 29.33 -36.09 -0.61
N GLN A 239 30.22 -35.42 0.12
CA GLN A 239 29.98 -35.07 1.51
C GLN A 239 28.90 -33.98 1.64
N PHE A 240 28.91 -32.97 0.76
CA PHE A 240 27.83 -31.98 0.66
C PHE A 240 26.46 -32.65 0.46
N LYS A 241 26.34 -33.57 -0.51
CA LYS A 241 25.08 -34.31 -0.75
C LYS A 241 24.64 -35.14 0.46
N ALA A 242 25.59 -35.75 1.18
CA ALA A 242 25.29 -36.47 2.41
C ALA A 242 24.79 -35.54 3.53
N LEU A 243 25.36 -34.34 3.65
CA LEU A 243 24.90 -33.32 4.59
C LEU A 243 23.49 -32.80 4.25
N VAL A 244 23.17 -32.61 2.98
CA VAL A 244 21.80 -32.24 2.54
C VAL A 244 20.81 -33.33 2.94
N VAL A 245 21.09 -34.61 2.68
CA VAL A 245 20.23 -35.71 3.14
C VAL A 245 20.08 -35.69 4.67
N ALA A 246 21.17 -35.49 5.40
CA ALA A 246 21.15 -35.41 6.86
C ALA A 246 20.32 -34.22 7.38
N ARG A 247 20.28 -33.09 6.66
CA ARG A 247 19.46 -31.92 7.00
C ARG A 247 17.98 -32.26 7.04
N PHE A 248 17.48 -32.86 5.97
CA PHE A 248 16.06 -33.20 5.83
C PHE A 248 15.66 -34.43 6.64
N GLN A 249 16.60 -35.32 6.97
CA GLN A 249 16.38 -36.37 7.96
C GLN A 249 16.27 -35.83 9.39
N ALA A 250 16.95 -34.72 9.68
CA ALA A 250 16.92 -34.09 10.99
C ALA A 250 15.66 -33.25 11.19
N GLU A 251 15.32 -32.39 10.23
CA GLU A 251 14.16 -31.49 10.32
C GLU A 251 13.75 -30.95 8.92
N PRO A 252 12.49 -30.58 8.69
CA PRO A 252 12.09 -29.81 7.50
C PRO A 252 12.65 -28.38 7.49
N VAL A 253 12.61 -27.72 6.33
CA VAL A 253 12.89 -26.27 6.15
C VAL A 253 11.63 -25.46 6.46
N LEU A 254 11.76 -24.27 7.06
CA LEU A 254 10.63 -23.35 7.29
C LEU A 254 10.17 -22.70 5.98
N LEU A 255 8.86 -22.49 5.83
CA LEU A 255 8.32 -21.63 4.77
C LEU A 255 8.51 -20.15 5.13
N GLU A 256 8.78 -19.33 4.11
CA GLU A 256 9.00 -17.89 4.25
C GLU A 256 7.72 -17.14 4.58
N ARG A 257 6.66 -17.37 3.81
CA ARG A 257 5.38 -16.69 4.01
C ARG A 257 4.27 -17.72 3.94
N VAL A 258 3.35 -17.63 4.87
CA VAL A 258 2.07 -18.35 4.83
C VAL A 258 1.00 -17.29 5.01
N ASP A 259 -0.02 -17.33 4.15
CA ASP A 259 -1.17 -16.47 4.33
C ASP A 259 -1.94 -16.96 5.56
N THR A 260 -1.83 -16.19 6.65
CA THR A 260 -2.55 -16.46 7.90
C THR A 260 -4.01 -16.02 7.82
N MET A 261 -4.38 -15.27 6.77
CA MET A 261 -5.69 -14.64 6.56
C MET A 261 -6.47 -15.24 5.37
N CYS A 262 -6.24 -16.51 5.04
CA CYS A 262 -6.93 -17.20 3.94
C CYS A 262 -8.10 -18.09 4.41
N ASP A 263 -9.12 -18.19 3.54
CA ASP A 263 -10.38 -18.93 3.77
C ASP A 263 -10.21 -20.46 3.85
N GLU A 264 -11.31 -21.18 4.09
CA GLU A 264 -11.34 -22.58 4.53
C GLU A 264 -10.75 -23.60 3.52
N ASP A 265 -10.79 -23.30 2.21
CA ASP A 265 -10.60 -24.32 1.16
C ASP A 265 -9.19 -24.42 0.55
N GLU A 266 -8.24 -23.54 0.93
CA GLU A 266 -6.87 -23.55 0.39
C GLU A 266 -5.86 -24.10 1.41
N GLU A 267 -5.87 -25.42 1.64
CA GLU A 267 -4.72 -26.05 2.30
C GLU A 267 -3.49 -25.96 1.39
N GLU A 268 -2.41 -25.39 1.93
CA GLU A 268 -1.18 -25.21 1.18
C GLU A 268 -0.54 -26.57 0.90
N ASP A 269 -0.47 -26.96 -0.37
CA ASP A 269 0.14 -28.23 -0.78
C ASP A 269 1.66 -28.17 -0.61
N LEU A 270 2.12 -28.61 0.57
CA LEU A 270 3.53 -28.69 0.94
C LEU A 270 4.36 -29.57 -0.01
N SER A 271 3.72 -30.44 -0.80
CA SER A 271 4.43 -31.33 -1.73
C SER A 271 4.96 -30.60 -2.98
N THR A 272 4.41 -29.42 -3.28
CA THR A 272 4.85 -28.61 -4.42
C THR A 272 6.22 -27.96 -4.20
N TYR A 273 6.59 -27.73 -2.93
CA TYR A 273 7.83 -27.08 -2.54
C TYR A 273 9.08 -27.96 -2.77
N GLN A 274 10.10 -27.37 -3.41
CA GLN A 274 11.37 -28.05 -3.75
C GLN A 274 12.56 -27.39 -3.01
N PRO A 275 12.70 -27.58 -1.68
CA PRO A 275 13.70 -26.86 -0.87
C PRO A 275 15.15 -27.23 -1.22
N VAL A 276 15.43 -28.42 -1.75
CA VAL A 276 16.78 -28.76 -2.25
C VAL A 276 17.11 -27.94 -3.50
N VAL A 277 16.11 -27.65 -4.34
CA VAL A 277 16.31 -26.81 -5.53
C VAL A 277 16.61 -25.36 -5.13
N SER A 278 15.88 -24.80 -4.16
CA SER A 278 16.20 -23.46 -3.59
C SER A 278 17.60 -23.42 -2.95
N LEU A 279 18.00 -24.49 -2.25
CA LEU A 279 19.36 -24.58 -1.71
C LEU A 279 20.42 -24.50 -2.82
N TYR A 280 20.20 -25.17 -3.96
CA TYR A 280 21.10 -25.10 -5.11
C TYR A 280 21.12 -23.72 -5.77
N GLN A 281 20.02 -22.96 -5.71
CA GLN A 281 19.96 -21.60 -6.24
C GLN A 281 20.92 -20.66 -5.49
N SER A 282 21.00 -20.81 -4.16
CA SER A 282 21.92 -20.02 -3.33
C SER A 282 23.41 -20.42 -3.41
N LEU A 283 23.79 -21.43 -4.21
CA LEU A 283 25.21 -21.86 -4.30
C LEU A 283 26.11 -20.87 -5.03
N PHE A 284 25.53 -19.98 -5.83
CA PHE A 284 26.22 -19.03 -6.69
C PHE A 284 25.61 -17.65 -6.52
N PRO A 285 26.39 -16.57 -6.77
CA PRO A 285 25.86 -15.23 -6.71
C PRO A 285 24.88 -15.01 -7.86
N HIS A 286 23.77 -14.39 -7.54
CA HIS A 286 22.85 -13.81 -8.50
C HIS A 286 22.14 -12.62 -7.86
N THR A 287 21.79 -11.64 -8.68
CA THR A 287 20.79 -10.62 -8.31
C THR A 287 19.41 -11.28 -8.16
N CYS A 288 18.53 -10.68 -7.36
CA CYS A 288 17.19 -11.22 -7.18
C CYS A 288 16.47 -11.31 -8.54
N PHE A 289 15.90 -12.48 -8.87
CA PHE A 289 15.20 -12.72 -10.14
C PHE A 289 13.81 -12.07 -10.21
N TYR A 290 13.62 -10.88 -9.62
CA TYR A 290 12.32 -10.19 -9.62
C TYR A 290 11.77 -10.06 -11.04
N ASP A 291 10.72 -10.84 -11.34
CA ASP A 291 10.06 -10.94 -12.64
C ASP A 291 10.94 -11.35 -13.85
N ASP A 292 12.19 -11.80 -13.64
CA ASP A 292 13.09 -12.28 -14.70
C ASP A 292 13.26 -13.81 -14.66
N GLU A 293 12.20 -14.51 -15.05
CA GLU A 293 12.17 -15.97 -15.16
C GLU A 293 13.15 -16.50 -16.24
N GLU A 294 13.55 -15.70 -17.23
CA GLU A 294 14.52 -16.11 -18.25
C GLU A 294 15.95 -16.15 -17.68
N ALA A 295 16.32 -15.16 -16.86
CA ALA A 295 17.56 -15.18 -16.11
C ALA A 295 17.64 -16.39 -15.18
N LYS A 296 16.53 -16.72 -14.50
CA LYS A 296 16.44 -17.91 -13.64
C LYS A 296 16.60 -19.22 -14.42
N ASP A 297 15.90 -19.39 -15.54
CA ASP A 297 16.05 -20.57 -16.40
C ASP A 297 17.51 -20.71 -16.92
N SER A 298 18.12 -19.59 -17.32
CA SER A 298 19.50 -19.55 -17.80
C SER A 298 20.51 -19.91 -16.70
N PHE A 299 20.29 -19.40 -15.49
CA PHE A 299 21.07 -19.74 -14.30
C PHE A 299 20.97 -21.23 -13.98
N MET A 300 19.77 -21.79 -13.96
CA MET A 300 19.54 -23.22 -13.70
C MET A 300 20.12 -24.14 -14.80
N ALA A 301 20.25 -23.64 -16.03
CA ALA A 301 20.83 -24.38 -17.15
C ALA A 301 22.38 -24.42 -17.17
N MET A 302 23.05 -23.72 -16.26
CA MET A 302 24.51 -23.65 -16.25
C MET A 302 25.17 -25.02 -16.01
N PRO A 303 26.36 -25.30 -16.59
CA PRO A 303 27.05 -26.57 -16.38
C PRO A 303 27.45 -26.80 -14.92
N PHE A 304 27.13 -27.97 -14.35
CA PHE A 304 27.50 -28.35 -12.98
C PHE A 304 27.75 -29.88 -12.89
N PHE A 305 28.93 -30.29 -12.41
CA PHE A 305 29.35 -31.69 -12.19
C PHE A 305 29.08 -32.71 -13.33
N GLY A 306 29.07 -32.27 -14.59
CA GLY A 306 28.87 -33.12 -15.78
C GLY A 306 27.45 -33.10 -16.34
N SER A 307 26.56 -32.32 -15.74
CA SER A 307 25.20 -32.05 -16.21
C SER A 307 24.91 -30.54 -16.10
N THR A 308 23.66 -30.15 -15.86
CA THR A 308 23.25 -28.79 -15.49
C THR A 308 22.99 -28.68 -13.99
N LEU A 309 23.04 -27.45 -13.45
CA LEU A 309 22.68 -27.17 -12.05
C LEU A 309 21.28 -27.70 -11.72
N GLU A 310 20.30 -27.48 -12.61
CA GLU A 310 18.93 -27.99 -12.48
C GLU A 310 18.89 -29.52 -12.34
N ASN A 311 19.58 -30.26 -13.22
CA ASN A 311 19.53 -31.71 -13.17
C ASN A 311 20.10 -32.24 -11.86
N GLU A 312 21.25 -31.72 -11.41
CA GLU A 312 21.87 -32.11 -10.15
C GLU A 312 21.00 -31.79 -8.94
N ALA A 313 20.37 -30.60 -8.92
CA ALA A 313 19.47 -30.19 -7.85
C ALA A 313 18.26 -31.13 -7.71
N TYR A 314 17.59 -31.43 -8.83
CA TYR A 314 16.44 -32.32 -8.82
C TYR A 314 16.80 -33.79 -8.57
N ASP A 315 17.98 -34.27 -9.00
CA ASP A 315 18.45 -35.61 -8.65
C ASP A 315 18.60 -35.77 -7.14
N LEU A 316 19.16 -34.73 -6.49
CA LEU A 316 19.28 -34.74 -5.04
C LEU A 316 17.93 -34.56 -4.34
N GLN A 317 17.05 -33.69 -4.85
CA GLN A 317 15.69 -33.53 -4.34
C GLN A 317 14.94 -34.87 -4.32
N GLN A 318 14.91 -35.61 -5.44
CA GLN A 318 14.27 -36.92 -5.52
C GLN A 318 14.92 -37.94 -4.59
N LYS A 319 16.26 -37.93 -4.50
CA LYS A 319 17.00 -38.80 -3.57
C LYS A 319 16.60 -38.52 -2.12
N VAL A 320 16.48 -37.25 -1.73
CA VAL A 320 16.04 -36.83 -0.40
C VAL A 320 14.60 -37.27 -0.15
N GLN A 321 13.67 -36.98 -1.07
CA GLN A 321 12.27 -37.41 -0.98
C GLN A 321 12.13 -38.93 -0.83
N SER A 322 12.99 -39.72 -1.48
CA SER A 322 12.97 -41.19 -1.37
C SER A 322 13.50 -41.73 -0.02
N GLN A 323 14.25 -40.91 0.73
CA GLN A 323 14.94 -41.32 1.96
C GLN A 323 14.36 -40.71 3.23
N VAL A 324 13.59 -39.63 3.11
CA VAL A 324 12.98 -38.91 4.23
C VAL A 324 11.49 -39.27 4.30
N VAL A 325 11.01 -39.51 5.53
CA VAL A 325 9.59 -39.78 5.78
C VAL A 325 8.93 -38.49 6.25
N GLY A 326 8.00 -37.95 5.46
CA GLY A 326 7.28 -36.69 5.75
C GLY A 326 7.63 -35.56 4.77
N PRO A 327 7.02 -34.38 4.94
CA PRO A 327 7.28 -33.23 4.07
C PRO A 327 8.70 -32.66 4.31
N LEU A 328 9.29 -32.09 3.25
CA LEU A 328 10.61 -31.46 3.31
C LEU A 328 10.57 -30.01 3.80
N VAL A 329 9.37 -29.42 3.81
CA VAL A 329 9.09 -28.09 4.35
C VAL A 329 8.05 -28.18 5.48
N LYS A 330 7.99 -27.16 6.33
CA LYS A 330 6.96 -27.04 7.36
C LYS A 330 6.54 -25.57 7.55
N ILE A 331 5.29 -25.39 7.97
CA ILE A 331 4.78 -24.11 8.44
C ILE A 331 5.22 -23.90 9.89
N ALA A 332 5.53 -22.66 10.27
CA ALA A 332 5.85 -22.29 11.64
C ALA A 332 4.65 -22.49 12.58
N GLN A 333 4.91 -22.76 13.86
CA GLN A 333 3.84 -23.04 14.82
C GLN A 333 3.00 -21.79 15.13
N SER A 334 3.64 -20.62 15.17
CA SER A 334 2.98 -19.31 15.29
C SER A 334 1.97 -19.09 14.16
N ALA A 335 2.38 -19.30 12.90
CA ALA A 335 1.53 -19.13 11.73
C ALA A 335 0.33 -20.10 11.72
N ILE A 336 0.54 -21.36 12.14
CA ILE A 336 -0.57 -22.33 12.30
C ILE A 336 -1.57 -21.83 13.35
N THR A 337 -1.06 -21.35 14.50
CA THR A 337 -1.90 -20.80 15.58
C THR A 337 -2.63 -19.54 15.13
N ALA A 338 -1.96 -18.63 14.43
CA ALA A 338 -2.54 -17.40 13.89
C ALA A 338 -3.65 -17.70 12.88
N ARG A 339 -3.41 -18.62 11.93
CA ARG A 339 -4.43 -19.06 10.97
C ARG A 339 -5.62 -19.72 11.66
N ALA A 340 -5.38 -20.54 12.69
CA ALA A 340 -6.47 -21.14 13.46
C ALA A 340 -7.29 -20.09 14.23
N ASN A 341 -6.62 -19.10 14.82
CA ASN A 341 -7.25 -17.99 15.52
C ASN A 341 -8.07 -17.12 14.57
N TYR A 342 -7.53 -16.80 13.39
CA TYR A 342 -8.23 -16.02 12.37
C TYR A 342 -9.44 -16.76 11.80
N ARG A 343 -9.31 -18.06 11.50
CA ARG A 343 -10.46 -18.90 11.09
C ARG A 343 -11.53 -18.95 12.18
N ALA A 344 -11.12 -19.08 13.43
CA ALA A 344 -12.06 -19.04 14.55
C ALA A 344 -12.74 -17.66 14.66
N TYR A 345 -12.01 -16.57 14.36
CA TYR A 345 -12.56 -15.22 14.29
C TYR A 345 -13.56 -15.08 13.14
N LEU A 346 -13.23 -15.49 11.91
CA LEU A 346 -14.15 -15.45 10.76
C LEU A 346 -15.43 -16.23 11.03
N ALA A 347 -15.31 -17.47 11.52
CA ALA A 347 -16.47 -18.29 11.89
C ALA A 347 -17.33 -17.67 13.00
N ARG A 348 -16.77 -16.80 13.85
CA ARG A 348 -17.53 -16.00 14.83
C ARG A 348 -18.14 -14.75 14.18
N ASP A 349 -17.39 -14.07 13.31
CA ASP A 349 -17.79 -12.81 12.67
C ASP A 349 -18.94 -13.03 11.68
N GLU A 350 -18.95 -14.12 10.91
CA GLU A 350 -20.07 -14.50 10.04
C GLU A 350 -21.41 -14.59 10.80
N ARG A 351 -21.33 -14.98 12.08
CA ARG A 351 -22.50 -15.14 12.94
C ARG A 351 -23.06 -13.80 13.43
N LYS A 352 -22.40 -12.67 13.18
CA LYS A 352 -22.93 -11.33 13.52
C LYS A 352 -24.25 -11.00 12.84
N TYR A 353 -24.54 -11.66 11.71
CA TYR A 353 -25.81 -11.54 11.00
C TYR A 353 -26.91 -12.47 11.55
N GLU A 354 -26.58 -13.39 12.47
CA GLU A 354 -27.58 -14.20 13.18
C GLU A 354 -28.40 -13.30 14.13
N LEU A 355 -29.72 -13.45 14.09
CA LEU A 355 -30.62 -12.68 14.93
C LEU A 355 -30.34 -12.90 16.44
N ASN A 356 -30.05 -11.82 17.17
CA ASN A 356 -29.74 -11.81 18.61
C ASN A 356 -28.40 -12.48 18.97
N TYR A 357 -27.44 -12.57 18.05
CA TYR A 357 -26.16 -13.23 18.31
C TYR A 357 -25.39 -12.60 19.46
N GLY A 358 -25.21 -11.28 19.45
CA GLY A 358 -24.50 -10.55 20.51
C GLY A 358 -25.15 -10.74 21.88
N SER A 359 -26.49 -10.74 21.94
CA SER A 359 -27.25 -10.97 23.17
C SER A 359 -27.09 -12.41 23.69
N ASN A 360 -27.02 -13.40 22.79
CA ASN A 360 -26.76 -14.79 23.13
C ASN A 360 -25.32 -15.03 23.58
N LEU A 361 -24.35 -14.32 23.00
CA LEU A 361 -22.94 -14.34 23.36
C LEU A 361 -22.73 -13.78 24.78
N LEU A 362 -23.40 -12.67 25.10
CA LEU A 362 -23.29 -11.99 26.39
C LEU A 362 -23.93 -12.77 27.55
N LYS A 363 -25.04 -13.46 27.30
CA LYS A 363 -25.89 -14.05 28.36
C LYS A 363 -25.16 -15.01 29.31
N PRO A 364 -24.33 -15.97 28.85
CA PRO A 364 -23.58 -16.85 29.75
C PRO A 364 -22.67 -16.11 30.72
N LEU A 365 -22.00 -15.04 30.27
CA LEU A 365 -21.13 -14.21 31.11
C LEU A 365 -21.95 -13.55 32.22
N VAL A 366 -23.09 -12.92 31.90
CA VAL A 366 -23.96 -12.28 32.90
C VAL A 366 -24.51 -13.31 33.89
N LEU A 367 -24.91 -14.49 33.43
CA LEU A 367 -25.42 -15.56 34.31
C LEU A 367 -24.35 -16.11 35.26
N ALA A 368 -23.07 -16.07 34.86
CA ALA A 368 -21.93 -16.48 35.69
C ALA A 368 -21.53 -15.44 36.74
N MET A 369 -21.93 -14.17 36.56
CA MET A 369 -21.68 -13.11 37.54
C MET A 369 -22.42 -13.39 38.86
N PRO A 370 -21.95 -12.81 39.99
CA PRO A 370 -22.67 -12.86 41.26
C PRO A 370 -24.12 -12.38 41.08
N GLN A 371 -25.09 -13.24 41.41
CA GLN A 371 -26.53 -12.99 41.22
C GLN A 371 -26.98 -12.91 39.74
N GLY A 372 -26.30 -13.62 38.84
CA GLY A 372 -26.53 -13.58 37.40
C GLY A 372 -27.99 -13.73 36.93
N GLU A 373 -28.78 -14.63 37.53
CA GLU A 373 -30.22 -14.77 37.22
C GLU A 373 -31.03 -13.49 37.50
N SER A 374 -30.68 -12.77 38.56
CA SER A 374 -31.29 -11.49 38.90
C SER A 374 -30.78 -10.36 38.00
N LEU A 375 -29.49 -10.39 37.62
CA LEU A 375 -28.91 -9.43 36.67
C LEU A 375 -29.51 -9.57 35.27
N TRP A 376 -29.72 -10.79 34.81
CA TRP A 376 -30.37 -11.04 33.51
C TRP A 376 -31.82 -10.57 33.50
N ARG A 377 -32.59 -10.83 34.56
CA ARG A 377 -33.95 -10.29 34.72
C ARG A 377 -34.00 -8.77 34.76
N TYR A 378 -33.00 -8.16 35.38
CA TYR A 378 -32.83 -6.71 35.37
C TYR A 378 -32.62 -6.20 33.93
N ILE A 379 -31.74 -6.82 33.15
CA ILE A 379 -31.55 -6.47 31.73
C ILE A 379 -32.88 -6.57 30.94
N GLU A 380 -33.62 -7.67 31.10
CA GLU A 380 -34.86 -7.91 30.34
C GLU A 380 -35.99 -6.93 30.71
N SER A 381 -36.20 -6.70 32.01
CA SER A 381 -37.44 -6.10 32.54
C SER A 381 -37.24 -4.84 33.38
N GLY A 382 -36.01 -4.54 33.78
CA GLY A 382 -35.66 -3.47 34.71
C GLY A 382 -35.77 -3.83 36.19
N GLU A 383 -36.27 -5.02 36.57
CA GLU A 383 -36.51 -5.36 37.97
C GLU A 383 -35.84 -6.69 38.41
N PRO A 384 -35.30 -6.80 39.65
CA PRO A 384 -35.26 -5.76 40.70
C PRO A 384 -34.01 -4.86 40.60
N HIS A 385 -34.19 -3.55 40.67
CA HIS A 385 -33.10 -2.55 40.62
C HIS A 385 -32.01 -2.75 41.71
N THR A 386 -32.38 -3.33 42.85
CA THR A 386 -31.48 -3.56 43.99
C THR A 386 -30.33 -4.52 43.67
N VAL A 387 -30.39 -5.26 42.56
CA VAL A 387 -29.33 -6.21 42.17
C VAL A 387 -28.01 -5.49 41.87
N LEU A 388 -28.05 -4.32 41.21
CA LEU A 388 -26.84 -3.57 40.83
C LEU A 388 -26.08 -3.02 42.04
N GLU A 389 -26.79 -2.63 43.11
CA GLU A 389 -26.18 -2.10 44.35
C GLU A 389 -25.34 -3.14 45.09
N THR A 390 -25.57 -4.41 44.81
CA THR A 390 -24.91 -5.56 45.46
C THR A 390 -23.87 -6.25 44.58
N LEU A 391 -23.72 -5.82 43.33
CA LEU A 391 -22.71 -6.32 42.40
C LEU A 391 -21.36 -5.67 42.72
N PHE A 392 -20.36 -6.49 43.05
CA PHE A 392 -18.98 -6.07 43.28
C PHE A 392 -18.14 -6.24 42.01
N GLU A 393 -16.97 -5.61 41.99
CA GLU A 393 -16.04 -5.73 40.87
C GLU A 393 -15.65 -7.19 40.63
N VAL A 394 -15.77 -7.65 39.39
CA VAL A 394 -15.35 -8.97 38.94
C VAL A 394 -14.29 -8.82 37.86
N ASP A 395 -13.34 -9.74 37.82
CA ASP A 395 -12.42 -9.85 36.69
C ASP A 395 -13.23 -10.40 35.50
N VAL A 396 -13.68 -9.51 34.63
CA VAL A 396 -14.65 -9.85 33.58
C VAL A 396 -14.04 -10.82 32.57
N LEU A 397 -12.77 -10.61 32.20
CA LEU A 397 -12.09 -11.46 31.24
C LEU A 397 -11.82 -12.86 31.81
N GLU A 398 -11.33 -12.97 33.04
CA GLU A 398 -11.10 -14.28 33.66
C GLU A 398 -12.42 -15.03 33.94
N LEU A 399 -13.48 -14.31 34.31
CA LEU A 399 -14.81 -14.90 34.47
C LEU A 399 -15.35 -15.41 33.13
N ALA A 400 -15.15 -14.66 32.04
CA ALA A 400 -15.53 -15.08 30.69
C ALA A 400 -14.75 -16.33 30.27
N LYS A 401 -13.42 -16.39 30.48
CA LYS A 401 -12.61 -17.58 30.18
C LYS A 401 -13.12 -18.85 30.88
N LEU A 402 -13.64 -18.71 32.11
CA LEU A 402 -14.12 -19.85 32.91
C LEU A 402 -15.54 -20.30 32.55
N HIS A 403 -16.42 -19.38 32.12
CA HIS A 403 -17.87 -19.65 32.06
C HIS A 403 -18.56 -19.23 30.75
N ALA A 404 -17.88 -18.48 29.88
CA ALA A 404 -18.39 -17.94 28.63
C ALA A 404 -17.27 -17.82 27.58
N SER A 405 -16.76 -18.96 27.10
CA SER A 405 -15.60 -19.04 26.18
C SER A 405 -15.74 -18.14 24.97
N ASP A 406 -16.90 -18.16 24.31
CA ASP A 406 -17.11 -17.41 23.07
C ASP A 406 -17.07 -15.89 23.34
N MET A 407 -17.57 -15.45 24.49
CA MET A 407 -17.47 -14.04 24.92
C MET A 407 -16.04 -13.68 25.34
N ALA A 408 -15.27 -14.61 25.88
CA ALA A 408 -13.87 -14.39 26.21
C ALA A 408 -13.02 -14.17 24.95
N GLU A 409 -13.24 -14.97 23.91
CA GLU A 409 -12.60 -14.79 22.60
C GLU A 409 -13.00 -13.44 21.99
N HIS A 410 -14.30 -13.10 21.98
CA HIS A 410 -14.77 -11.79 21.51
C HIS A 410 -14.14 -10.63 22.29
N LEU A 411 -14.02 -10.73 23.61
CA LEU A 411 -13.30 -9.72 24.40
C LEU A 411 -11.83 -9.61 23.95
N ILE A 412 -11.15 -10.73 23.73
CA ILE A 412 -9.74 -10.73 23.30
C ILE A 412 -9.59 -10.09 21.90
N ASP A 413 -10.54 -10.35 21.00
CA ASP A 413 -10.55 -9.77 19.64
C ASP A 413 -10.72 -8.25 19.64
N GLN A 414 -11.45 -7.69 20.61
CA GLN A 414 -11.75 -6.25 20.70
C GLN A 414 -10.75 -5.46 21.56
N LEU A 415 -9.91 -6.14 22.36
CA LEU A 415 -8.98 -5.50 23.28
C LEU A 415 -7.59 -5.33 22.66
N SER A 416 -6.95 -4.20 22.99
CA SER A 416 -5.53 -4.01 22.70
C SER A 416 -4.66 -5.07 23.40
N SER A 417 -3.63 -5.56 22.71
CA SER A 417 -2.75 -6.63 23.21
C SER A 417 -2.12 -6.31 24.57
N PHE A 418 -1.76 -5.04 24.80
CA PHE A 418 -1.08 -4.56 26.00
C PHE A 418 -2.03 -4.18 27.17
N GLU A 419 -3.36 -4.25 27.01
CA GLU A 419 -4.32 -3.85 28.06
C GLU A 419 -5.48 -4.85 28.24
N ARG A 420 -5.16 -6.13 28.41
CA ARG A 420 -6.15 -7.22 28.60
C ARG A 420 -6.63 -7.35 30.05
N ASN A 421 -7.26 -6.30 30.58
CA ASN A 421 -7.81 -6.28 31.94
C ASN A 421 -9.10 -5.43 31.99
N ASN A 422 -9.69 -5.28 33.19
CA ASN A 422 -10.90 -4.47 33.38
C ASN A 422 -10.77 -3.00 32.95
N GLN A 423 -9.56 -2.43 32.91
CA GLN A 423 -9.32 -1.08 32.39
C GLN A 423 -9.47 -1.07 30.87
N GLY A 424 -8.79 -1.95 30.15
CA GLY A 424 -8.94 -2.06 28.70
C GLY A 424 -10.37 -2.38 28.28
N ILE A 425 -11.10 -3.22 29.03
CA ILE A 425 -12.54 -3.47 28.77
C ILE A 425 -13.37 -2.20 28.97
N ALA A 426 -13.06 -1.35 29.95
CA ALA A 426 -13.76 -0.08 30.14
C ALA A 426 -13.42 0.93 29.04
N ASP A 427 -12.20 0.91 28.53
CA ASP A 427 -11.73 1.78 27.47
C ASP A 427 -12.32 1.40 26.10
N GLU A 428 -12.41 0.09 25.81
CA GLU A 428 -12.93 -0.48 24.56
C GLU A 428 -14.38 -0.99 24.68
N LEU A 429 -15.14 -0.56 25.70
CA LEU A 429 -16.47 -1.12 25.99
C LEU A 429 -17.45 -0.96 24.82
N GLU A 430 -17.29 0.09 24.02
CA GLU A 430 -18.08 0.36 22.82
C GLU A 430 -17.90 -0.76 21.77
N SER A 431 -16.64 -1.07 21.45
CA SER A 431 -16.23 -2.18 20.57
C SER A 431 -16.69 -3.54 21.12
N VAL A 432 -16.50 -3.78 22.42
CA VAL A 432 -16.92 -5.01 23.12
C VAL A 432 -18.43 -5.24 22.99
N LEU A 433 -19.24 -4.19 23.10
CA LEU A 433 -20.70 -4.29 23.06
C LEU A 433 -21.31 -4.05 21.66
N SER A 434 -20.50 -3.86 20.63
CA SER A 434 -20.96 -3.58 19.25
C SER A 434 -22.00 -4.58 18.73
N LEU A 435 -21.80 -5.89 18.94
CA LEU A 435 -22.77 -6.92 18.55
C LEU A 435 -24.09 -6.82 19.32
N VAL A 436 -24.02 -6.56 20.62
CA VAL A 436 -25.21 -6.38 21.48
C VAL A 436 -25.96 -5.10 21.10
N ARG A 437 -25.21 -4.05 20.75
CA ARG A 437 -25.75 -2.79 20.24
C ARG A 437 -26.49 -3.03 18.92
N GLY A 438 -25.87 -3.75 17.98
CA GLY A 438 -26.49 -4.14 16.72
C GLY A 438 -27.82 -4.88 16.92
N ASP A 439 -27.85 -5.89 17.78
CA ASP A 439 -29.07 -6.66 18.07
C ASP A 439 -30.22 -5.81 18.63
N LEU A 440 -29.90 -4.88 19.54
CA LEU A 440 -30.89 -4.15 20.32
C LEU A 440 -31.31 -2.84 19.67
N LEU A 441 -30.43 -2.17 18.93
CA LEU A 441 -30.68 -0.85 18.38
C LEU A 441 -31.02 -0.86 16.88
N THR A 442 -30.68 -1.90 16.13
CA THR A 442 -31.01 -1.96 14.69
C THR A 442 -32.53 -2.05 14.50
N ASP A 443 -33.05 -1.18 13.63
CA ASP A 443 -34.45 -1.21 13.25
C ASP A 443 -34.72 -2.25 12.15
N HIS A 444 -35.21 -3.41 12.56
CA HIS A 444 -35.63 -4.48 11.64
C HIS A 444 -37.11 -4.40 11.22
N PHE A 445 -37.84 -3.34 11.61
CA PHE A 445 -39.30 -3.27 11.49
C PHE A 445 -39.77 -2.26 10.45
N SER A 446 -38.91 -1.33 10.04
CA SER A 446 -39.25 -0.35 9.02
C SER A 446 -39.37 -0.96 7.63
N GLU A 447 -40.42 -0.58 6.90
CA GLU A 447 -40.58 -0.89 5.48
C GLU A 447 -40.41 0.40 4.68
N GLU A 448 -39.61 0.35 3.60
CA GLU A 448 -39.56 1.42 2.62
C GLU A 448 -40.78 1.34 1.70
N VAL A 449 -41.56 2.41 1.67
CA VAL A 449 -42.77 2.51 0.87
C VAL A 449 -42.59 3.62 -0.14
N GLU A 450 -42.55 3.26 -1.42
CA GLU A 450 -42.53 4.21 -2.51
C GLU A 450 -43.93 4.79 -2.76
N TYR A 451 -44.02 6.11 -2.71
CA TYR A 451 -45.21 6.88 -3.03
C TYR A 451 -44.97 7.72 -4.27
N THR A 452 -45.56 7.32 -5.39
CA THR A 452 -45.53 8.11 -6.62
C THR A 452 -46.58 9.22 -6.58
N GLN A 453 -46.14 10.47 -6.57
CA GLN A 453 -47.02 11.62 -6.70
C GLN A 453 -47.60 11.73 -8.12
N PRO A 454 -48.76 12.42 -8.29
CA PRO A 454 -49.41 12.58 -9.60
C PRO A 454 -48.58 13.30 -10.68
N ASN A 455 -47.47 13.96 -10.31
CA ASN A 455 -46.53 14.62 -11.21
C ASN A 455 -45.36 13.71 -11.65
N GLY A 456 -45.36 12.43 -11.26
CA GLY A 456 -44.32 11.46 -11.60
C GLY A 456 -43.15 11.39 -10.61
N MET A 457 -43.16 12.17 -9.53
CA MET A 457 -42.11 12.11 -8.49
C MET A 457 -42.35 10.91 -7.57
N VAL A 458 -41.38 10.00 -7.47
CA VAL A 458 -41.40 8.88 -6.51
C VAL A 458 -40.75 9.34 -5.21
N LEU A 459 -41.46 9.23 -4.09
CA LEU A 459 -40.96 9.48 -2.75
C LEU A 459 -40.84 8.16 -2.01
N THR A 460 -39.64 7.75 -1.64
CA THR A 460 -39.44 6.61 -0.74
C THR A 460 -39.62 7.09 0.69
N LEU A 461 -40.60 6.52 1.39
CA LEU A 461 -40.91 6.83 2.79
C LEU A 461 -40.65 5.59 3.63
N THR A 462 -39.79 5.70 4.64
CA THR A 462 -39.62 4.67 5.65
C THR A 462 -40.81 4.73 6.62
N VAL A 463 -41.66 3.69 6.63
CA VAL A 463 -42.88 3.65 7.45
C VAL A 463 -42.74 2.58 8.53
N ARG A 464 -42.97 2.97 9.80
CA ARG A 464 -42.91 2.09 10.99
C ARG A 464 -44.25 2.11 11.74
N LYS A 465 -44.73 0.97 12.25
CA LYS A 465 -45.98 0.95 13.06
C LYS A 465 -45.69 1.41 14.49
N ASP A 466 -46.64 2.11 15.12
CA ASP A 466 -46.52 2.58 16.52
C ASP A 466 -46.18 1.47 17.54
N THR A 467 -46.64 0.24 17.30
CA THR A 467 -46.33 -0.93 18.14
C THR A 467 -44.86 -1.34 18.07
N GLU A 468 -44.21 -1.13 16.93
CA GLU A 468 -42.79 -1.46 16.69
C GLU A 468 -41.88 -0.35 17.26
N THR A 469 -42.33 0.92 17.24
CA THR A 469 -41.64 2.04 17.90
C THR A 469 -41.48 1.82 19.41
N ASN A 470 -42.53 1.35 20.09
CA ASN A 470 -42.45 1.02 21.53
C ASN A 470 -41.49 -0.14 21.82
N LEU A 471 -41.38 -1.09 20.89
CA LEU A 471 -40.48 -2.24 21.02
C LEU A 471 -39.01 -1.80 20.89
N LEU A 472 -38.70 -0.94 19.93
CA LEU A 472 -37.36 -0.37 19.77
C LEU A 472 -36.94 0.47 20.98
N GLN A 473 -37.86 1.30 21.52
CA GLN A 473 -37.60 2.02 22.77
C GLN A 473 -37.34 1.06 23.94
N ALA A 474 -38.08 -0.05 24.04
CA ALA A 474 -37.84 -1.06 25.07
C ALA A 474 -36.47 -1.73 24.92
N ARG A 475 -36.03 -2.03 23.69
CA ARG A 475 -34.70 -2.59 23.40
C ARG A 475 -33.56 -1.61 23.66
N ALA A 476 -33.74 -0.33 23.31
CA ALA A 476 -32.82 0.73 23.68
C ALA A 476 -32.61 0.81 25.21
N GLN A 477 -33.69 0.66 25.99
CA GLN A 477 -33.58 0.57 27.45
C GLN A 477 -32.91 -0.72 27.92
N GLN A 478 -33.08 -1.85 27.22
CA GLN A 478 -32.36 -3.09 27.52
C GLN A 478 -30.84 -2.90 27.33
N TYR A 479 -30.43 -2.23 26.25
CA TYR A 479 -29.01 -1.95 25.99
C TYR A 479 -28.39 -1.08 27.10
N LEU A 480 -29.07 -0.02 27.53
CA LEU A 480 -28.60 0.79 28.67
C LEU A 480 -28.45 -0.03 29.97
N ARG A 481 -29.33 -1.01 30.19
CA ARG A 481 -29.24 -1.91 31.36
C ARG A 481 -28.08 -2.92 31.26
N VAL A 482 -27.71 -3.34 30.04
CA VAL A 482 -26.47 -4.11 29.83
C VAL A 482 -25.27 -3.27 30.28
N ILE A 483 -25.21 -2.01 29.86
CA ILE A 483 -24.13 -1.09 30.23
C ILE A 483 -24.08 -0.86 31.74
N ASP A 484 -25.22 -0.75 32.42
CA ASP A 484 -25.26 -0.64 33.89
C ASP A 484 -24.62 -1.86 34.57
N VAL A 485 -24.88 -3.07 34.07
CA VAL A 485 -24.26 -4.29 34.60
C VAL A 485 -22.75 -4.24 34.41
N PHE A 486 -22.24 -3.86 33.24
CA PHE A 486 -20.80 -3.71 33.00
C PHE A 486 -20.17 -2.60 33.84
N TYR A 487 -20.81 -1.45 33.99
CA TYR A 487 -20.32 -0.36 34.84
C TYR A 487 -20.07 -0.84 36.27
N HIS A 488 -21.02 -1.58 36.84
CA HIS A 488 -20.87 -2.14 38.19
C HIS A 488 -19.89 -3.31 38.26
N ALA A 489 -19.91 -4.23 37.29
CA ALA A 489 -19.00 -5.37 37.21
C ALA A 489 -17.53 -4.94 37.05
N LEU A 490 -17.29 -3.84 36.33
CA LEU A 490 -15.97 -3.21 36.16
C LEU A 490 -15.62 -2.25 37.30
N GLY A 491 -16.26 -2.36 38.48
CA GLY A 491 -15.89 -1.57 39.65
C GLY A 491 -16.19 -0.07 39.54
N LYS A 492 -17.17 0.31 38.70
CA LYS A 492 -17.59 1.71 38.45
C LYS A 492 -16.47 2.59 37.93
N ARG A 493 -15.63 2.02 37.05
CA ARG A 493 -14.65 2.76 36.26
C ARG A 493 -15.36 3.67 35.26
N GLU A 494 -14.77 4.82 35.00
CA GLU A 494 -15.25 5.70 33.93
C GLU A 494 -14.98 5.05 32.57
N PHE A 495 -15.93 5.14 31.66
CA PHE A 495 -15.75 4.65 30.30
C PHE A 495 -15.01 5.67 29.42
N SER A 496 -14.47 5.19 28.31
CA SER A 496 -13.79 6.05 27.34
C SER A 496 -14.72 7.12 26.73
N LYS A 497 -14.08 8.13 26.13
CA LYS A 497 -14.77 9.17 25.34
C LYS A 497 -15.61 8.58 24.20
N TYR A 498 -15.21 7.43 23.65
CA TYR A 498 -15.92 6.78 22.54
C TYR A 498 -17.23 6.16 23.03
N MET A 499 -17.21 5.48 24.18
CA MET A 499 -18.42 4.97 24.80
C MET A 499 -19.39 6.11 25.16
N MET A 500 -18.89 7.20 25.75
CA MET A 500 -19.70 8.39 26.04
C MET A 500 -20.32 8.98 24.77
N ALA A 501 -19.55 9.11 23.69
CA ALA A 501 -20.05 9.60 22.40
C ALA A 501 -21.14 8.68 21.84
N SER A 502 -20.93 7.35 21.86
CA SER A 502 -21.88 6.35 21.34
C SER A 502 -23.26 6.38 22.01
N LEU A 503 -23.35 6.93 23.24
CA LEU A 503 -24.60 7.02 24.02
C LEU A 503 -25.24 8.41 23.98
N THR A 504 -24.45 9.45 23.72
CA THR A 504 -24.87 10.85 23.91
C THR A 504 -24.81 11.71 22.66
N GLU A 505 -24.23 11.20 21.57
CA GLU A 505 -24.04 11.90 20.30
C GLU A 505 -24.65 11.10 19.13
N GLY A 506 -25.05 11.80 18.05
CA GLY A 506 -25.68 11.21 16.87
C GLY A 506 -27.22 11.34 16.85
N ASP A 507 -27.83 11.00 15.71
CA ASP A 507 -29.28 11.17 15.47
C ASP A 507 -30.15 10.26 16.36
N GLU A 508 -29.56 9.20 16.93
CA GLU A 508 -30.22 8.24 17.84
C GLU A 508 -29.57 8.20 19.24
N ALA A 509 -29.18 9.35 19.80
CA ALA A 509 -28.62 9.41 21.15
C ALA A 509 -29.57 8.79 22.21
N LEU A 510 -29.04 7.86 23.01
CA LEU A 510 -29.81 7.11 24.01
C LEU A 510 -29.98 7.87 25.33
N LEU A 511 -29.05 8.77 25.64
CA LEU A 511 -29.01 9.55 26.86
C LEU A 511 -28.60 10.99 26.56
N SER A 512 -29.09 11.94 27.35
CA SER A 512 -28.42 13.23 27.45
C SER A 512 -27.07 13.05 28.17
N ARG A 513 -26.10 13.95 27.92
CA ARG A 513 -24.83 13.93 28.66
C ARG A 513 -25.02 14.08 30.17
N GLU A 514 -25.99 14.87 30.60
CA GLU A 514 -26.38 14.99 32.02
C GLU A 514 -26.79 13.64 32.61
N ALA A 515 -27.65 12.90 31.89
CA ALA A 515 -28.07 11.56 32.30
C ALA A 515 -26.92 10.56 32.27
N TYR A 516 -25.98 10.68 31.33
CA TYR A 516 -24.75 9.87 31.30
C TYR A 516 -23.89 10.11 32.55
N TYR A 517 -23.58 11.37 32.89
CA TYR A 517 -22.77 11.67 34.08
C TYR A 517 -23.45 11.21 35.37
N GLN A 518 -24.78 11.38 35.49
CA GLN A 518 -25.53 10.87 36.63
C GLN A 518 -25.45 9.35 36.77
N ARG A 519 -25.32 8.63 35.65
CA ARG A 519 -25.43 7.16 35.59
C ARG A 519 -24.07 6.45 35.66
N TYR A 520 -23.05 6.99 34.99
CA TYR A 520 -21.75 6.32 34.77
C TYR A 520 -20.54 7.09 35.32
N THR A 521 -20.75 8.06 36.21
CA THR A 521 -19.65 8.70 36.96
C THR A 521 -19.95 8.76 38.45
N GLN A 522 -18.90 8.91 39.27
CA GLN A 522 -19.01 9.00 40.74
C GLN A 522 -19.03 10.44 41.25
N LEU A 523 -19.36 11.39 40.38
CA LEU A 523 -19.36 12.81 40.69
C LEU A 523 -20.53 13.17 41.63
N SER A 524 -20.32 14.10 42.58
CA SER A 524 -21.41 14.61 43.44
C SER A 524 -22.43 15.41 42.63
N LEU A 525 -23.66 15.67 43.13
CA LEU A 525 -24.65 16.47 42.39
C LEU A 525 -24.14 17.86 41.96
N SER A 526 -23.35 18.52 42.81
CA SER A 526 -22.67 19.78 42.44
C SER A 526 -21.56 19.56 41.42
N ASP A 527 -20.89 18.42 41.45
CA ASP A 527 -19.87 18.05 40.46
C ASP A 527 -20.50 17.53 39.16
N ILE A 528 -21.75 17.06 39.17
CA ILE A 528 -22.55 16.65 38.00
C ILE A 528 -23.11 17.89 37.31
N GLU A 529 -23.65 18.85 38.05
CA GLU A 529 -24.01 20.16 37.49
C GLU A 529 -22.76 20.85 36.93
N SER A 530 -21.67 20.84 37.69
CA SER A 530 -20.35 21.30 37.22
C SER A 530 -19.82 20.45 36.07
N ALA A 531 -20.11 19.14 35.99
CA ALA A 531 -19.67 18.26 34.91
C ALA A 531 -20.56 18.35 33.68
N ALA A 532 -21.83 18.72 33.81
CA ALA A 532 -22.75 19.05 32.74
C ALA A 532 -22.47 20.45 32.20
N GLU A 533 -22.16 21.40 33.06
CA GLU A 533 -21.56 22.68 32.68
C GLU A 533 -20.18 22.46 32.04
N SER A 534 -19.38 21.53 32.58
CA SER A 534 -18.12 21.06 31.98
C SER A 534 -18.39 20.29 30.69
N ALA A 535 -19.53 19.64 30.51
CA ALA A 535 -19.89 18.90 29.31
C ALA A 535 -20.35 19.83 28.21
N LYS A 536 -21.10 20.88 28.56
CA LYS A 536 -21.42 22.02 27.71
C LYS A 536 -20.13 22.77 27.37
N ALA A 537 -19.24 22.97 28.34
CA ALA A 537 -17.91 23.53 28.11
C ALA A 537 -17.05 22.59 27.24
N LYS A 538 -17.16 21.26 27.38
CA LYS A 538 -16.50 20.25 26.55
C LYS A 538 -17.10 20.21 25.16
N ASN A 539 -18.40 20.45 24.97
CA ASN A 539 -19.03 20.61 23.65
C ASN A 539 -18.54 21.88 22.98
N ILE A 540 -18.47 22.98 23.72
CA ILE A 540 -17.88 24.23 23.24
C ILE A 540 -16.39 24.02 22.91
N GLN A 541 -15.64 23.32 23.74
CA GLN A 541 -14.25 22.92 23.47
C GLN A 541 -14.14 21.95 22.30
N SER A 542 -15.12 21.05 22.10
CA SER A 542 -15.17 20.14 20.96
C SER A 542 -15.40 20.91 19.68
N ILE A 543 -16.35 21.86 19.68
CA ILE A 543 -16.56 22.78 18.57
C ILE A 543 -15.25 23.53 18.26
N PHE A 544 -14.59 24.10 19.27
CA PHE A 544 -13.29 24.72 19.05
C PHE A 544 -12.30 23.73 18.47
N ARG A 545 -12.19 22.51 19.02
CA ARG A 545 -11.31 21.46 18.52
C ARG A 545 -11.61 21.11 17.07
N HIS A 546 -12.86 20.87 16.66
CA HIS A 546 -13.22 20.56 15.29
C HIS A 546 -12.83 21.71 14.34
N PHE A 547 -13.06 22.96 14.75
CA PHE A 547 -12.66 24.12 13.96
C PHE A 547 -11.13 24.31 13.90
N THR A 548 -10.39 24.06 14.97
CA THR A 548 -8.93 24.23 15.05
C THR A 548 -8.12 22.98 14.68
N ASN A 549 -8.77 21.83 14.49
CA ASN A 549 -8.10 20.58 14.10
C ASN A 549 -7.88 20.59 12.59
N HIS A 550 -6.63 20.74 12.16
CA HIS A 550 -6.31 20.93 10.75
C HIS A 550 -6.49 19.66 9.90
N ASP A 551 -6.63 18.50 10.54
CA ASP A 551 -6.87 17.21 9.86
C ASP A 551 -8.35 16.88 9.70
N GLU A 552 -9.23 17.72 10.25
CA GLU A 552 -10.67 17.53 10.22
C GLU A 552 -11.36 18.52 9.29
N LEU A 553 -12.22 18.01 8.41
CA LEU A 553 -13.01 18.82 7.47
C LEU A 553 -14.30 19.31 8.14
N LEU A 554 -14.66 20.56 7.88
CA LEU A 554 -15.92 21.13 8.37
C LEU A 554 -17.08 20.66 7.49
N CYS A 555 -18.08 20.01 8.13
CA CYS A 555 -19.30 19.50 7.51
C CYS A 555 -20.55 20.06 8.20
N ARG A 556 -21.75 19.70 7.72
CA ARG A 556 -23.02 20.18 8.28
C ARG A 556 -23.17 19.83 9.76
N LYS A 557 -22.73 18.64 10.18
CA LYS A 557 -22.78 18.19 11.59
C LYS A 557 -22.06 19.18 12.52
N HIS A 558 -20.90 19.67 12.12
CA HIS A 558 -20.14 20.67 12.89
C HIS A 558 -20.87 22.01 12.98
N LEU A 559 -21.47 22.47 11.87
CA LEU A 559 -22.25 23.71 11.86
C LEU A 559 -23.54 23.60 12.70
N ASN A 560 -24.22 22.45 12.65
CA ASN A 560 -25.39 22.18 13.48
C ASN A 560 -25.04 22.21 14.97
N LEU A 561 -23.88 21.67 15.39
CA LEU A 561 -23.41 21.77 16.77
C LEU A 561 -23.16 23.21 17.21
N VAL A 562 -22.61 24.06 16.32
CA VAL A 562 -22.47 25.50 16.56
C VAL A 562 -23.85 26.13 16.78
N ASP A 563 -24.80 25.87 15.88
CA ASP A 563 -26.14 26.43 15.99
C ASP A 563 -26.89 25.92 17.22
N GLU A 564 -26.72 24.67 17.62
CA GLU A 564 -27.34 24.12 18.83
C GLU A 564 -26.77 24.74 20.11
N HIS A 565 -25.43 24.80 20.22
CA HIS A 565 -24.79 25.14 21.49
C HIS A 565 -24.43 26.63 21.63
N PHE A 566 -23.88 27.27 20.60
CA PHE A 566 -23.50 28.69 20.67
C PHE A 566 -24.72 29.61 20.57
N ARG A 567 -25.74 29.25 19.78
CA ARG A 567 -26.95 30.08 19.67
C ARG A 567 -27.88 29.93 20.88
N SER A 568 -27.74 28.86 21.67
CA SER A 568 -28.44 28.73 22.96
C SER A 568 -28.07 29.84 23.96
N SER A 569 -26.89 30.46 23.83
CA SER A 569 -26.44 31.58 24.67
C SER A 569 -25.56 32.55 23.88
N ARG A 570 -26.12 33.72 23.57
CA ARG A 570 -25.48 34.74 22.74
C ARG A 570 -24.09 35.17 23.28
N ALA A 571 -23.90 35.19 24.60
CA ALA A 571 -22.61 35.54 25.22
C ALA A 571 -21.44 34.64 24.78
N LEU A 572 -21.69 33.36 24.47
CA LEU A 572 -20.67 32.40 24.03
C LEU A 572 -20.11 32.73 22.63
N CYS A 573 -20.86 33.50 21.83
CA CYS A 573 -20.41 33.97 20.53
C CYS A 573 -19.38 35.12 20.65
N HIS A 574 -19.11 35.64 21.85
CA HIS A 574 -18.17 36.74 22.04
C HIS A 574 -16.72 36.25 21.97
N PRO A 575 -15.86 36.79 21.07
CA PRO A 575 -14.50 36.27 20.88
C PRO A 575 -13.58 36.33 22.09
N GLU A 576 -13.84 37.20 23.07
CA GLU A 576 -13.09 37.21 24.34
C GLU A 576 -13.18 35.91 25.13
N GLN A 577 -14.21 35.08 24.86
CA GLN A 577 -14.42 33.80 25.54
C GLN A 577 -13.77 32.63 24.79
N TRP A 578 -13.11 32.88 23.67
CA TRP A 578 -12.54 31.85 22.80
C TRP A 578 -11.07 31.55 23.16
N PRO A 579 -10.55 30.37 22.80
CA PRO A 579 -9.16 29.99 23.05
C PRO A 579 -8.18 30.82 22.18
N GLN A 580 -6.90 30.47 22.24
CA GLN A 580 -5.86 31.17 21.49
C GLN A 580 -6.20 31.27 19.99
N LEU A 581 -5.79 32.39 19.40
CA LEU A 581 -6.00 32.70 17.99
C LEU A 581 -5.64 31.54 17.06
N ASP A 582 -6.59 31.15 16.23
CA ASP A 582 -6.44 30.12 15.21
C ASP A 582 -7.32 30.43 13.98
N MET A 583 -6.93 29.95 12.79
CA MET A 583 -7.70 30.16 11.55
C MET A 583 -9.10 29.52 11.60
N GLY A 584 -9.25 28.43 12.34
CA GLY A 584 -10.54 27.80 12.64
C GLY A 584 -11.49 28.73 13.36
N LEU A 585 -11.01 29.45 14.38
CA LEU A 585 -11.83 30.40 15.14
C LEU A 585 -12.23 31.63 14.30
N MET A 586 -11.37 32.08 13.38
CA MET A 586 -11.74 33.11 12.42
C MET A 586 -12.84 32.65 11.46
N THR A 587 -12.80 31.36 11.09
CA THR A 587 -13.85 30.74 10.27
C THR A 587 -15.16 30.65 11.05
N LEU A 588 -15.11 30.28 12.34
CA LEU A 588 -16.26 30.29 13.24
C LEU A 588 -16.87 31.70 13.38
N ALA A 589 -16.04 32.74 13.55
CA ALA A 589 -16.51 34.13 13.55
C ALA A 589 -17.20 34.52 12.23
N SER A 590 -16.65 34.10 11.11
CA SER A 590 -17.22 34.35 9.78
C SER A 590 -18.58 33.67 9.62
N TYR A 591 -18.73 32.44 10.12
CA TYR A 591 -20.00 31.72 10.15
C TYR A 591 -21.05 32.45 11.01
N HIS A 592 -20.67 32.86 12.23
CA HIS A 592 -21.56 33.60 13.11
C HIS A 592 -22.04 34.92 12.50
N LEU A 593 -21.16 35.69 11.86
CA LEU A 593 -21.53 36.95 11.18
C LEU A 593 -22.50 36.71 10.01
N HIS A 594 -22.28 35.65 9.24
CA HIS A 594 -23.17 35.30 8.14
C HIS A 594 -24.56 34.86 8.63
N SER A 595 -24.59 34.04 9.68
CA SER A 595 -25.83 33.61 10.32
C SER A 595 -26.55 34.79 11.00
N ASP A 596 -25.83 35.73 11.63
CA ASP A 596 -26.38 36.97 12.20
C ASP A 596 -27.05 37.82 11.13
N TYR A 597 -26.41 37.99 9.96
CA TYR A 597 -26.97 38.72 8.83
C TYR A 597 -28.27 38.07 8.32
N ASN A 598 -28.28 36.76 8.13
CA ASN A 598 -29.47 36.02 7.67
C ASN A 598 -30.63 36.09 8.67
N GLN A 599 -30.32 36.14 9.98
CA GLN A 599 -31.31 36.29 11.05
C GLN A 599 -31.63 37.76 11.39
N ARG A 600 -30.98 38.73 10.73
CA ARG A 600 -31.11 40.18 10.96
C ARG A 600 -30.76 40.61 12.40
N ILE A 601 -29.71 40.01 12.95
CA ILE A 601 -29.15 40.32 14.27
C ILE A 601 -27.96 41.29 14.08
N GLY A 602 -27.91 42.35 14.89
CA GLY A 602 -26.85 43.36 14.88
C GLY A 602 -26.68 43.97 16.26
N ASP A 603 -25.99 43.25 17.12
CA ASP A 603 -25.72 43.58 18.53
C ASP A 603 -24.22 43.83 18.78
N ASP A 604 -23.87 44.18 20.02
CA ASP A 604 -22.48 44.43 20.44
C ASP A 604 -21.56 43.22 20.17
N ILE A 605 -22.10 41.99 20.17
CA ILE A 605 -21.34 40.77 19.86
C ILE A 605 -21.04 40.69 18.36
N THR A 606 -21.99 41.10 17.51
CA THR A 606 -21.78 41.21 16.06
C THR A 606 -20.64 42.20 15.76
N GLU A 607 -20.59 43.34 16.47
CA GLU A 607 -19.50 44.31 16.36
C GLU A 607 -18.16 43.74 16.87
N ALA A 608 -18.19 42.99 17.98
CA ALA A 608 -17.00 42.32 18.52
C ALA A 608 -16.44 41.26 17.55
N LEU A 609 -17.30 40.51 16.85
CA LEU A 609 -16.90 39.54 15.82
C LEU A 609 -16.21 40.22 14.63
N VAL A 610 -16.76 41.35 14.14
CA VAL A 610 -16.12 42.15 13.08
C VAL A 610 -14.77 42.70 13.53
N THR A 611 -14.68 43.18 14.77
CA THR A 611 -13.44 43.71 15.36
C THR A 611 -12.39 42.60 15.47
N TYR A 612 -12.77 41.42 15.97
CA TYR A 612 -11.89 40.26 16.11
C TYR A 612 -11.26 39.84 14.77
N LEU A 613 -12.03 39.81 13.67
CA LEU A 613 -11.48 39.48 12.35
C LEU A 613 -10.49 40.53 11.82
N ASN A 614 -10.73 41.81 12.10
CA ASN A 614 -9.87 42.91 11.68
C ASN A 614 -8.56 42.96 12.48
N ASP A 615 -8.66 42.90 13.81
CA ASP A 615 -7.53 43.00 14.74
C ASP A 615 -6.55 41.83 14.57
N ASN A 616 -7.05 40.65 14.19
CA ASN A 616 -6.23 39.47 13.96
C ASN A 616 -5.81 39.28 12.48
N HIS A 617 -6.07 40.26 11.62
CA HIS A 617 -5.56 40.32 10.25
C HIS A 617 -5.78 39.04 9.40
N ILE A 618 -7.00 38.50 9.39
CA ILE A 618 -7.35 37.24 8.67
C ILE A 618 -6.78 37.14 7.25
N TRP A 619 -6.81 38.23 6.47
CA TRP A 619 -6.32 38.24 5.08
C TRP A 619 -4.79 38.18 4.97
N GLN A 620 -4.07 38.68 5.96
CA GLN A 620 -2.61 38.56 6.05
C GLN A 620 -2.22 37.10 6.32
N LEU A 621 -2.97 36.41 7.18
CA LEU A 621 -2.77 34.97 7.45
C LEU A 621 -3.08 34.13 6.21
N ALA A 622 -4.21 34.39 5.53
CA ALA A 622 -4.54 33.70 4.28
C ALA A 622 -3.42 33.84 3.23
N ALA A 623 -2.89 35.06 3.04
CA ALA A 623 -1.76 35.31 2.15
C ALA A 623 -0.49 34.55 2.57
N GLN A 624 -0.18 34.53 3.86
CA GLN A 624 0.98 33.80 4.40
C GLN A 624 0.85 32.29 4.17
N HIS A 625 -0.34 31.71 4.31
CA HIS A 625 -0.59 30.30 4.00
C HIS A 625 -0.37 29.99 2.52
N ILE A 626 -0.87 30.84 1.60
CA ILE A 626 -0.60 30.70 0.16
C ILE A 626 0.92 30.73 -0.11
N ILE A 627 1.63 31.71 0.48
CA ILE A 627 3.09 31.87 0.30
C ILE A 627 3.88 30.71 0.94
N LYS A 628 3.41 30.13 2.05
CA LYS A 628 4.02 28.95 2.69
C LYS A 628 4.02 27.75 1.74
N LYS A 629 3.00 27.66 0.87
CA LYS A 629 2.86 26.62 -0.15
C LYS A 629 3.44 27.05 -1.52
N CYS A 630 4.39 28.00 -1.55
CA CYS A 630 5.15 28.36 -2.75
C CYS A 630 6.65 28.06 -2.59
N HIS A 631 7.34 27.73 -3.68
CA HIS A 631 8.80 27.69 -3.75
C HIS A 631 9.43 29.08 -3.54
N LYS A 632 10.44 29.17 -2.67
CA LYS A 632 11.18 30.41 -2.39
C LYS A 632 12.63 30.27 -2.81
N LYS A 633 13.26 31.38 -3.24
CA LYS A 633 14.66 31.38 -3.68
C LYS A 633 15.67 30.89 -2.62
N SER A 634 15.29 30.92 -1.34
CA SER A 634 16.15 30.55 -0.21
C SER A 634 15.95 29.11 0.29
N ASP A 635 15.16 28.27 -0.40
CA ASP A 635 14.85 26.91 0.07
C ASP A 635 16.07 25.98 -0.06
N ARG A 636 16.35 25.18 0.99
CA ARG A 636 17.59 24.37 1.15
C ARG A 636 17.87 23.35 0.05
N TYR A 637 16.89 23.03 -0.80
CA TYR A 637 16.95 21.98 -1.82
C TYR A 637 16.88 22.51 -3.26
N ASN A 638 17.06 23.82 -3.48
CA ASN A 638 16.96 24.41 -4.81
C ASN A 638 18.32 24.89 -5.36
N HIS A 639 18.97 24.06 -6.18
CA HIS A 639 20.28 24.33 -6.76
C HIS A 639 20.29 25.47 -7.79
N GLU A 640 19.12 25.91 -8.30
CA GLU A 640 19.00 26.87 -9.40
C GLU A 640 18.52 28.28 -8.98
N ASN A 641 18.32 28.54 -7.69
CA ASN A 641 17.87 29.84 -7.17
C ASN A 641 16.48 30.26 -7.73
N LEU A 642 15.64 29.27 -8.06
CA LEU A 642 14.29 29.41 -8.58
C LEU A 642 13.28 29.64 -7.44
N GLY A 643 12.25 30.47 -7.65
CA GLY A 643 11.20 30.75 -6.64
C GLY A 643 10.90 32.24 -6.44
N LEU A 644 9.95 32.53 -5.55
CA LEU A 644 9.52 33.90 -5.24
C LEU A 644 10.62 34.72 -4.54
N SER A 645 10.80 35.97 -4.96
CA SER A 645 11.62 36.98 -4.28
C SER A 645 10.87 37.70 -3.15
N GLU A 646 11.58 38.37 -2.25
CA GLU A 646 10.96 39.17 -1.17
C GLU A 646 10.02 40.26 -1.72
N GLU A 647 10.36 40.89 -2.85
CA GLU A 647 9.52 41.89 -3.51
C GLU A 647 8.23 41.27 -4.07
N GLN A 648 8.31 40.07 -4.65
CA GLN A 648 7.15 39.33 -5.14
C GLN A 648 6.25 38.87 -3.98
N ILE A 649 6.84 38.44 -2.86
CA ILE A 649 6.11 38.09 -1.63
C ILE A 649 5.34 39.30 -1.09
N ALA A 650 5.96 40.49 -1.07
CA ALA A 650 5.30 41.72 -0.63
C ALA A 650 4.10 42.08 -1.50
N ARG A 651 4.22 41.93 -2.83
CA ARG A 651 3.11 42.15 -3.78
C ARG A 651 1.93 41.21 -3.56
N ILE A 652 2.21 39.93 -3.32
CA ILE A 652 1.17 38.93 -3.00
C ILE A 652 0.45 39.32 -1.70
N CYS A 653 1.18 39.65 -0.65
CA CYS A 653 0.59 40.11 0.62
C CYS A 653 -0.25 41.37 0.45
N GLU A 654 0.23 42.37 -0.30
CA GLU A 654 -0.49 43.62 -0.57
C GLU A 654 -1.82 43.35 -1.29
N HIS A 655 -1.83 42.43 -2.28
CA HIS A 655 -3.04 42.12 -3.04
C HIS A 655 -4.19 41.63 -2.16
N PHE A 656 -3.92 40.87 -1.10
CA PHE A 656 -4.98 40.35 -0.22
C PHE A 656 -5.31 41.29 0.94
N THR A 657 -4.41 42.21 1.32
CA THR A 657 -4.55 43.01 2.55
C THR A 657 -4.90 44.48 2.34
N ALA A 658 -4.43 45.10 1.24
CA ALA A 658 -4.69 46.51 0.93
C ALA A 658 -6.16 46.74 0.57
N ASP A 659 -6.72 47.91 0.86
CA ASP A 659 -8.10 48.22 0.45
C ASP A 659 -8.22 48.41 -1.07
N THR A 660 -7.16 48.92 -1.71
CA THR A 660 -7.02 49.06 -3.17
C THR A 660 -5.63 48.55 -3.58
N PRO A 661 -5.51 47.29 -4.04
CA PRO A 661 -4.22 46.73 -4.42
C PRO A 661 -3.75 47.28 -5.78
N GLN A 662 -2.43 47.30 -6.00
CA GLN A 662 -1.87 47.74 -7.29
C GLN A 662 -2.02 46.66 -8.38
N ASP A 663 -1.77 45.41 -8.02
CA ASP A 663 -1.88 44.27 -8.93
C ASP A 663 -3.32 43.76 -9.04
N ASP A 664 -3.75 43.44 -10.26
CA ASP A 664 -5.02 42.78 -10.52
C ASP A 664 -4.94 41.25 -10.32
N LEU A 665 -6.09 40.57 -10.36
CA LEU A 665 -6.16 39.12 -10.15
C LEU A 665 -5.29 38.33 -11.15
N THR A 666 -5.32 38.71 -12.42
CA THR A 666 -4.54 38.06 -13.49
C THR A 666 -3.04 38.14 -13.21
N SER A 667 -2.56 39.30 -12.77
CA SER A 667 -1.15 39.54 -12.45
C SER A 667 -0.70 38.69 -11.24
N ILE A 668 -1.56 38.55 -10.23
CA ILE A 668 -1.26 37.73 -9.05
C ILE A 668 -1.31 36.23 -9.36
N LEU A 669 -2.27 35.76 -10.15
CA LEU A 669 -2.31 34.35 -10.59
C LEU A 669 -1.05 33.99 -11.38
N ALA A 670 -0.65 34.83 -12.35
CA ALA A 670 0.56 34.62 -13.14
C ALA A 670 1.83 34.63 -12.28
N LEU A 671 1.82 35.36 -11.15
CA LEU A 671 2.91 35.40 -10.20
C LEU A 671 2.95 34.17 -9.29
N VAL A 672 1.80 33.67 -8.83
CA VAL A 672 1.72 32.60 -7.82
C VAL A 672 1.73 31.20 -8.44
N GLN A 673 0.96 30.97 -9.51
CA GLN A 673 0.75 29.64 -10.10
C GLN A 673 2.03 28.87 -10.47
N PRO A 674 3.10 29.50 -11.01
CA PRO A 674 4.34 28.79 -11.34
C PRO A 674 5.14 28.34 -10.12
N HIS A 675 4.87 28.93 -8.95
CA HIS A 675 5.63 28.68 -7.73
C HIS A 675 4.86 27.88 -6.69
N LEU A 676 3.53 27.75 -6.83
CA LEU A 676 2.71 26.96 -5.91
C LEU A 676 3.09 25.47 -6.03
N TYR A 677 3.33 24.81 -4.89
CA TYR A 677 3.59 23.38 -4.85
C TYR A 677 2.39 22.61 -5.41
N ARG A 678 2.64 21.83 -6.46
CA ARG A 678 1.64 20.94 -7.05
C ARG A 678 1.84 19.53 -6.48
N ASP A 679 0.76 18.92 -6.05
CA ASP A 679 0.69 17.56 -5.53
C ASP A 679 0.27 16.62 -6.67
N GLU A 680 1.12 16.57 -7.69
CA GLU A 680 0.95 15.79 -8.92
C GLU A 680 1.59 14.41 -8.76
N CYS A 681 1.28 13.47 -9.65
CA CYS A 681 1.97 12.17 -9.62
C CYS A 681 3.38 12.34 -10.17
N CYS A 682 4.37 11.98 -9.35
CA CYS A 682 5.78 12.06 -9.70
C CYS A 682 6.35 10.64 -9.82
N LEU A 683 6.87 10.30 -11.00
CA LEU A 683 7.58 9.03 -11.25
C LEU A 683 8.98 9.37 -11.78
N GLY A 684 9.94 9.51 -10.86
CA GLY A 684 11.25 10.07 -11.18
C GLY A 684 11.11 11.53 -11.64
N ASP A 685 11.53 11.82 -12.88
CA ASP A 685 11.44 13.15 -13.50
C ASP A 685 10.09 13.40 -14.23
N LEU A 686 9.20 12.41 -14.28
CA LEU A 686 7.89 12.53 -14.92
C LEU A 686 6.87 13.15 -13.96
N TYR A 687 6.21 14.24 -14.38
CA TYR A 687 5.16 14.93 -13.64
C TYR A 687 3.83 14.84 -14.39
N LEU A 688 2.84 14.17 -13.82
CA LEU A 688 1.52 13.95 -14.42
C LEU A 688 0.41 14.60 -13.59
N ASN A 689 -0.52 15.31 -14.24
CA ASN A 689 -1.63 15.96 -13.53
C ASN A 689 -2.54 14.93 -12.86
N LYS A 690 -2.65 14.99 -11.54
CA LYS A 690 -3.43 14.06 -10.72
C LYS A 690 -4.95 14.23 -10.89
N PHE A 691 -5.43 15.42 -11.24
CA PHE A 691 -6.86 15.71 -11.33
C PHE A 691 -7.34 15.97 -12.76
N SER A 692 -6.86 17.07 -13.37
CA SER A 692 -7.10 17.39 -14.79
C SER A 692 -6.09 18.41 -15.31
N GLU A 693 -6.00 18.56 -16.64
CA GLU A 693 -5.18 19.59 -17.28
C GLU A 693 -5.63 21.02 -16.94
N GLN A 694 -6.93 21.23 -16.71
CA GLN A 694 -7.51 22.55 -16.43
C GLN A 694 -7.51 22.89 -14.94
N GLN A 695 -7.34 21.90 -14.07
CA GLN A 695 -7.21 22.11 -12.63
C GLN A 695 -6.09 21.22 -12.06
N PRO A 696 -4.87 21.75 -11.96
CA PRO A 696 -3.76 21.07 -11.30
C PRO A 696 -4.09 20.71 -9.85
N SER A 697 -3.47 19.65 -9.35
CA SER A 697 -3.56 19.29 -7.93
C SER A 697 -2.60 20.17 -7.15
N TYR A 698 -3.12 21.02 -6.27
CA TYR A 698 -2.31 21.94 -5.47
C TYR A 698 -2.27 21.51 -4.02
N GLN A 699 -1.07 21.44 -3.43
CA GLN A 699 -0.89 21.11 -2.02
C GLN A 699 -1.58 22.11 -1.08
N LEU A 700 -1.84 23.33 -1.58
CA LEU A 700 -2.64 24.34 -0.88
C LEU A 700 -4.03 23.82 -0.48
N PHE A 701 -4.65 22.99 -1.31
CA PHE A 701 -6.01 22.51 -1.11
C PHE A 701 -6.07 21.03 -0.70
N LYS A 702 -5.03 20.48 -0.09
CA LYS A 702 -5.03 19.07 0.36
C LYS A 702 -6.04 18.87 1.50
N ASP A 703 -6.73 17.73 1.53
CA ASP A 703 -7.75 17.37 2.55
C ASP A 703 -7.16 17.20 3.97
N HIS A 704 -5.82 17.11 4.11
CA HIS A 704 -5.10 16.86 5.36
C HIS A 704 -3.92 17.83 5.50
N ASP A 705 -3.48 18.11 6.74
CA ASP A 705 -2.39 19.05 7.08
C ASP A 705 -2.60 20.49 6.59
N ASP A 706 -3.10 21.37 7.47
CA ASP A 706 -3.16 22.83 7.24
C ASP A 706 -4.11 23.23 6.07
N ASP A 707 -5.23 22.50 5.89
CA ASP A 707 -6.17 22.69 4.76
C ASP A 707 -6.72 24.13 4.68
N PHE A 708 -6.74 24.67 3.46
CA PHE A 708 -7.27 25.98 3.11
C PHE A 708 -8.81 26.04 3.07
N GLN A 709 -9.52 24.96 3.42
CA GLN A 709 -10.99 24.94 3.56
C GLN A 709 -11.50 26.06 4.48
N ARG A 710 -10.84 26.31 5.61
CA ARG A 710 -11.22 27.35 6.59
C ARG A 710 -11.26 28.75 5.99
N PHE A 711 -10.20 29.15 5.29
CA PHE A 711 -10.16 30.41 4.55
C PHE A 711 -11.14 30.45 3.37
N THR A 712 -11.39 29.30 2.73
CA THR A 712 -12.39 29.17 1.66
C THR A 712 -13.80 29.46 2.17
N LEU A 713 -14.19 28.85 3.29
CA LEU A 713 -15.50 29.06 3.93
C LEU A 713 -15.63 30.49 4.47
N ALA A 714 -14.59 31.02 5.11
CA ALA A 714 -14.57 32.42 5.57
C ALA A 714 -14.76 33.40 4.39
N ALA A 715 -14.06 33.20 3.27
CA ALA A 715 -14.24 34.02 2.08
C ALA A 715 -15.66 33.89 1.49
N PHE A 716 -16.20 32.66 1.42
CA PHE A 716 -17.54 32.37 0.91
C PHE A 716 -18.65 33.04 1.73
N TRP A 717 -18.54 33.06 3.05
CA TRP A 717 -19.54 33.69 3.92
C TRP A 717 -19.38 35.22 3.97
N LEU A 718 -18.16 35.73 4.17
CA LEU A 718 -17.93 37.18 4.35
C LEU A 718 -18.18 38.00 3.08
N ARG A 719 -17.98 37.44 1.88
CA ARG A 719 -18.29 38.13 0.60
C ARG A 719 -19.77 38.51 0.45
N GLN A 720 -20.65 37.82 1.19
CA GLN A 720 -22.10 38.02 1.13
C GLN A 720 -22.55 39.14 2.06
N LEU A 721 -21.68 39.62 2.95
CA LEU A 721 -22.02 40.59 3.98
C LEU A 721 -21.65 42.01 3.54
N PRO A 722 -22.50 43.02 3.82
CA PRO A 722 -22.21 44.42 3.51
C PRO A 722 -21.24 45.05 4.53
N LEU A 723 -20.06 44.44 4.70
CA LEU A 723 -19.02 44.82 5.66
C LEU A 723 -17.76 45.34 4.95
N PRO A 724 -16.90 46.16 5.59
CA PRO A 724 -15.63 46.60 5.01
C PRO A 724 -14.71 45.45 4.54
N LEU A 725 -14.85 44.27 5.15
CA LEU A 725 -14.11 43.06 4.80
C LEU A 725 -14.55 42.42 3.46
N GLN A 726 -15.72 42.78 2.94
CA GLN A 726 -16.33 42.17 1.76
C GLN A 726 -15.39 42.19 0.54
N ASN A 727 -14.74 43.32 0.26
CA ASN A 727 -13.84 43.46 -0.90
C ASN A 727 -12.57 42.60 -0.78
N LYS A 728 -12.13 42.28 0.43
CA LYS A 728 -10.97 41.39 0.67
C LYS A 728 -11.40 39.92 0.56
N ALA A 729 -12.56 39.58 1.11
CA ALA A 729 -13.18 38.26 0.95
C ALA A 729 -13.46 37.94 -0.52
N GLU A 730 -14.01 38.89 -1.28
CA GLU A 730 -14.25 38.76 -2.72
C GLU A 730 -12.95 38.46 -3.48
N ARG A 731 -11.86 39.18 -3.20
CA ARG A 731 -10.57 38.94 -3.86
C ARG A 731 -10.01 37.55 -3.57
N LEU A 732 -10.02 37.11 -2.31
CA LEU A 732 -9.57 35.76 -1.97
C LEU A 732 -10.44 34.70 -2.66
N TRP A 733 -11.76 34.89 -2.65
CA TRP A 733 -12.70 34.00 -3.32
C TRP A 733 -12.43 33.91 -4.83
N GLN A 734 -12.31 35.05 -5.52
CA GLN A 734 -12.01 35.09 -6.95
C GLN A 734 -10.66 34.44 -7.27
N PHE A 735 -9.66 34.59 -6.40
CA PHE A 735 -8.37 33.93 -6.54
C PHE A 735 -8.48 32.40 -6.45
N ILE A 736 -9.16 31.86 -5.42
CA ILE A 736 -9.24 30.42 -5.22
C ILE A 736 -10.13 29.73 -6.27
N ILE A 737 -11.24 30.35 -6.72
CA ILE A 737 -12.07 29.76 -7.78
C ILE A 737 -11.39 29.79 -9.14
N ALA A 738 -10.52 30.78 -9.40
CA ALA A 738 -9.72 30.82 -10.63
C ALA A 738 -8.60 29.77 -10.61
N LEU A 739 -8.14 29.39 -9.42
CA LEU A 739 -7.07 28.40 -9.23
C LEU A 739 -7.59 26.96 -9.24
N ALA A 740 -8.68 26.68 -8.51
CA ALA A 740 -9.22 25.33 -8.36
C ALA A 740 -10.75 25.33 -8.11
N PRO A 741 -11.58 25.63 -9.14
CA PRO A 741 -13.02 25.82 -8.98
C PRO A 741 -13.75 24.58 -8.44
N VAL A 742 -13.40 23.37 -8.90
CA VAL A 742 -14.03 22.12 -8.42
C VAL A 742 -13.71 21.87 -6.96
N ARG A 743 -12.44 22.11 -6.58
CA ARG A 743 -11.99 21.91 -5.20
C ARG A 743 -12.64 22.90 -4.24
N VAL A 744 -12.78 24.16 -4.67
CA VAL A 744 -13.51 25.18 -3.90
C VAL A 744 -14.99 24.83 -3.75
N ALA A 745 -15.63 24.37 -4.82
CA ALA A 745 -17.03 23.91 -4.77
C ALA A 745 -17.19 22.75 -3.77
N ARG A 746 -16.33 21.72 -3.84
CA ARG A 746 -16.29 20.59 -2.89
C ARG A 746 -16.17 21.05 -1.44
N ASN A 747 -15.24 21.96 -1.17
CA ASN A 747 -15.00 22.49 0.17
C ASN A 747 -16.23 23.20 0.77
N VAL A 748 -17.00 23.91 -0.05
CA VAL A 748 -18.26 24.54 0.37
C VAL A 748 -19.37 23.51 0.50
N LEU A 749 -19.58 22.65 -0.51
CA LEU A 749 -20.65 21.66 -0.51
C LEU A 749 -20.58 20.72 0.70
N ARG A 750 -19.38 20.29 1.08
CA ARG A 750 -19.16 19.49 2.31
C ARG A 750 -19.65 20.16 3.57
N ALA A 751 -19.46 21.47 3.70
CA ALA A 751 -19.96 22.22 4.86
C ALA A 751 -21.49 22.18 4.98
N TYR A 752 -22.20 21.83 3.90
CA TYR A 752 -23.65 21.65 3.84
C TYR A 752 -24.08 20.19 3.65
N SER A 753 -23.14 19.25 3.52
CA SER A 753 -23.39 17.81 3.35
C SER A 753 -23.71 17.13 4.67
N ASP A 754 -24.61 16.15 4.63
CA ASP A 754 -24.97 15.32 5.77
C ASP A 754 -23.89 14.26 6.08
N ASP A 755 -23.03 13.91 5.10
CA ASP A 755 -21.88 13.02 5.26
C ASP A 755 -20.53 13.78 5.25
N HIS A 756 -19.48 13.18 5.85
CA HIS A 756 -18.14 13.78 5.98
C HIS A 756 -17.25 13.51 4.76
N TRP A 757 -17.48 12.39 4.08
CA TRP A 757 -16.71 11.90 2.95
C TRP A 757 -17.40 12.23 1.64
N ASP A 758 -18.72 12.01 1.59
CA ASP A 758 -19.58 12.19 0.43
C ASP A 758 -20.41 13.49 0.47
N ILE A 759 -20.93 13.89 -0.70
CA ILE A 759 -21.82 15.05 -0.83
C ILE A 759 -23.25 14.55 -0.96
N GLU A 760 -23.90 14.48 0.19
CA GLU A 760 -25.27 14.00 0.32
C GLU A 760 -26.16 15.05 0.97
N PHE A 761 -27.38 15.12 0.45
CA PHE A 761 -28.41 16.03 0.96
C PHE A 761 -29.68 15.21 1.20
N ASN A 762 -30.04 15.04 2.47
CA ASN A 762 -31.32 14.45 2.89
C ASN A 762 -32.52 15.25 2.34
N ASN A 763 -32.34 16.55 2.13
CA ASN A 763 -33.30 17.42 1.47
C ASN A 763 -32.74 17.94 0.13
N ILE A 764 -33.36 17.51 -0.97
CA ILE A 764 -32.98 17.90 -2.34
C ILE A 764 -32.99 19.44 -2.53
N LEU A 765 -33.91 20.15 -1.87
CA LEU A 765 -33.99 21.62 -1.98
C LEU A 765 -32.76 22.32 -1.38
N ASP A 766 -32.23 21.79 -0.27
CA ASP A 766 -31.03 22.35 0.37
C ASP A 766 -29.83 22.24 -0.59
N GLY A 767 -29.71 21.11 -1.29
CA GLY A 767 -28.69 20.92 -2.33
C GLY A 767 -28.83 21.92 -3.46
N ILE A 768 -30.04 22.07 -4.04
CA ILE A 768 -30.31 23.04 -5.11
C ILE A 768 -29.92 24.46 -4.70
N ASP A 769 -30.29 24.88 -3.49
CA ASP A 769 -30.02 26.23 -3.00
C ASP A 769 -28.52 26.51 -2.87
N VAL A 770 -27.72 25.55 -2.37
CA VAL A 770 -26.27 25.70 -2.25
C VAL A 770 -25.59 25.76 -3.63
N TYR A 771 -26.02 24.93 -4.58
CA TYR A 771 -25.52 24.97 -5.95
C TYR A 771 -25.83 26.29 -6.65
N GLU A 772 -27.04 26.83 -6.48
CA GLU A 772 -27.39 28.16 -6.99
C GLU A 772 -26.53 29.26 -6.37
N HIS A 773 -26.25 29.19 -5.06
CA HIS A 773 -25.36 30.15 -4.39
C HIS A 773 -23.94 30.10 -4.92
N LEU A 774 -23.38 28.91 -5.16
CA LEU A 774 -22.04 28.75 -5.76
C LEU A 774 -21.98 29.33 -7.18
N SER A 775 -23.03 29.11 -7.98
CA SER A 775 -23.10 29.67 -9.33
C SER A 775 -23.17 31.20 -9.30
N ARG A 776 -24.00 31.78 -8.41
CA ARG A 776 -24.08 33.24 -8.20
C ARG A 776 -22.80 33.84 -7.64
N ALA A 777 -22.01 33.05 -6.89
CA ALA A 777 -20.71 33.45 -6.39
C ALA A 777 -19.60 33.43 -7.46
N GLY A 778 -19.90 32.98 -8.69
CA GLY A 778 -19.00 33.09 -9.85
C GLY A 778 -18.39 31.77 -10.32
N ILE A 779 -18.72 30.63 -9.71
CA ILE A 779 -18.31 29.32 -10.25
C ILE A 779 -19.20 29.00 -11.46
N ASP A 780 -18.59 28.62 -12.57
CA ASP A 780 -19.35 28.29 -13.79
C ASP A 780 -20.29 27.11 -13.54
N SER A 781 -21.57 27.29 -13.89
CA SER A 781 -22.61 26.27 -13.68
C SER A 781 -22.31 24.95 -14.40
N GLY A 782 -21.55 24.99 -15.48
CA GLY A 782 -21.08 23.81 -16.20
C GLY A 782 -20.09 22.99 -15.38
N ILE A 783 -19.13 23.64 -14.73
CA ILE A 783 -18.18 23.00 -13.81
C ILE A 783 -18.93 22.36 -12.63
N LEU A 784 -19.90 23.09 -12.06
CA LEU A 784 -20.72 22.56 -10.96
C LEU A 784 -21.55 21.33 -11.39
N ASN A 785 -22.20 21.38 -12.56
CA ASN A 785 -22.94 20.24 -13.09
C ASN A 785 -22.04 19.02 -13.37
N ALA A 786 -20.85 19.24 -13.94
CA ALA A 786 -19.88 18.18 -14.20
C ALA A 786 -19.39 17.56 -12.88
N TYR A 787 -19.12 18.38 -11.87
CA TYR A 787 -18.74 17.91 -10.56
C TYR A 787 -19.88 17.14 -9.88
N GLU A 788 -21.10 17.66 -9.92
CA GLU A 788 -22.30 16.96 -9.40
C GLU A 788 -22.46 15.58 -10.04
N MET A 789 -22.36 15.50 -11.38
CA MET A 789 -22.39 14.21 -12.08
C MET A 789 -21.29 13.26 -11.59
N SER A 790 -20.06 13.77 -11.38
CA SER A 790 -18.89 12.93 -11.09
C SER A 790 -19.01 12.11 -9.80
N TYR A 791 -19.71 12.62 -8.78
CA TYR A 791 -19.88 11.92 -7.50
C TYR A 791 -21.21 11.18 -7.36
N GLN A 792 -22.10 11.24 -8.36
CA GLN A 792 -23.40 10.54 -8.35
C GLN A 792 -23.32 9.14 -8.98
N ARG A 793 -22.12 8.63 -9.30
CA ARG A 793 -21.91 7.36 -10.04
C ARG A 793 -22.60 6.15 -9.40
N TYR A 794 -22.68 6.12 -8.06
CA TYR A 794 -23.27 5.02 -7.30
C TYR A 794 -24.79 5.15 -7.10
N ASP A 795 -25.38 6.33 -7.38
CA ASP A 795 -26.83 6.48 -7.52
C ASP A 795 -27.19 6.34 -9.00
N PHE A 796 -27.43 5.10 -9.44
CA PHE A 796 -27.72 4.79 -10.85
C PHE A 796 -28.83 5.66 -11.43
N GLY A 797 -29.88 5.94 -10.65
CA GLY A 797 -31.01 6.77 -11.11
C GLY A 797 -30.59 8.21 -11.39
N ARG A 798 -29.83 8.83 -10.48
CA ARG A 798 -29.33 10.20 -10.66
C ARG A 798 -28.25 10.28 -11.73
N TYR A 799 -27.36 9.30 -11.81
CA TYR A 799 -26.32 9.23 -12.83
C TYR A 799 -26.92 9.12 -14.24
N VAL A 800 -27.90 8.23 -14.43
CA VAL A 800 -28.61 8.10 -15.70
C VAL A 800 -29.33 9.39 -16.06
N ASN A 801 -29.94 10.09 -15.10
CA ASN A 801 -30.56 11.39 -15.36
C ASN A 801 -29.53 12.44 -15.85
N TRP A 802 -28.28 12.39 -15.41
CA TRP A 802 -27.22 13.25 -15.95
C TRP A 802 -26.84 12.90 -17.39
N ILE A 803 -26.87 11.63 -17.76
CA ILE A 803 -26.71 11.18 -19.16
C ILE A 803 -27.83 11.76 -20.03
N GLU A 804 -29.09 11.67 -19.59
CA GLU A 804 -30.24 12.25 -20.30
C GLU A 804 -30.09 13.78 -20.44
N ILE A 805 -29.70 14.48 -19.37
CA ILE A 805 -29.46 15.94 -19.40
C ILE A 805 -28.37 16.30 -20.42
N TYR A 806 -27.28 15.51 -20.48
CA TYR A 806 -26.20 15.76 -21.42
C TYR A 806 -26.61 15.48 -22.88
N SER A 807 -27.44 14.44 -23.11
CA SER A 807 -27.95 14.07 -24.44
C SER A 807 -28.69 15.21 -25.16
N GLU A 808 -29.28 16.14 -24.40
CA GLU A 808 -29.95 17.32 -24.95
C GLU A 808 -29.04 18.19 -25.80
N ILE A 809 -27.71 18.02 -25.77
CA ILE A 809 -26.76 18.77 -26.61
C ILE A 809 -27.07 18.67 -28.12
N VAL A 810 -27.63 17.53 -28.56
CA VAL A 810 -28.06 17.27 -29.95
C VAL A 810 -29.57 17.41 -30.17
N SER A 811 -30.33 17.79 -29.15
CA SER A 811 -31.79 17.93 -29.22
C SER A 811 -32.22 18.98 -30.24
N ASP A 812 -33.19 18.64 -31.10
CA ASP A 812 -33.81 19.56 -32.06
C ASP A 812 -34.95 20.38 -31.46
N ASP A 813 -35.29 20.17 -30.18
CA ASP A 813 -36.40 20.90 -29.55
C ASP A 813 -36.10 22.40 -29.46
N THR A 814 -36.88 23.19 -30.20
CA THR A 814 -36.78 24.66 -30.24
C THR A 814 -37.66 25.35 -29.20
N SER A 815 -38.36 24.59 -28.35
CA SER A 815 -39.09 25.12 -27.22
C SER A 815 -38.16 25.86 -26.23
N MET A 816 -38.74 26.69 -25.36
CA MET A 816 -37.98 27.37 -24.32
C MET A 816 -37.26 26.37 -23.40
N PHE A 817 -37.91 25.24 -23.08
CA PHE A 817 -37.35 24.19 -22.25
C PHE A 817 -36.23 23.43 -22.96
N GLY A 818 -36.43 23.02 -24.22
CA GLY A 818 -35.38 22.38 -25.03
C GLY A 818 -34.18 23.31 -25.28
N SER A 819 -34.41 24.62 -25.45
CA SER A 819 -33.32 25.59 -25.51
C SER A 819 -32.57 25.75 -24.18
N MET A 820 -33.23 25.60 -23.03
CA MET A 820 -32.57 25.63 -21.72
C MET A 820 -31.78 24.34 -21.47
N GLY A 821 -32.35 23.18 -21.78
CA GLY A 821 -31.67 21.88 -21.72
C GLY A 821 -30.38 21.87 -22.53
N ARG A 822 -30.43 22.27 -23.80
CA ARG A 822 -29.25 22.44 -24.66
C ARG A 822 -28.17 23.34 -24.08
N LYS A 823 -28.57 24.47 -23.46
CA LYS A 823 -27.61 25.39 -22.83
C LYS A 823 -26.95 24.76 -21.62
N LYS A 824 -27.71 24.00 -20.81
CA LYS A 824 -27.19 23.27 -19.65
C LYS A 824 -26.19 22.20 -20.10
N ALA A 825 -26.53 21.39 -21.10
CA ALA A 825 -25.66 20.37 -21.67
C ALA A 825 -24.34 20.96 -22.22
N LYS A 826 -24.41 22.04 -23.02
CA LYS A 826 -23.22 22.75 -23.53
C LYS A 826 -22.37 23.42 -22.45
N ALA A 827 -22.96 23.77 -21.31
CA ALA A 827 -22.20 24.27 -20.18
C ALA A 827 -21.47 23.12 -19.49
N MET A 828 -22.18 22.02 -19.20
CA MET A 828 -21.63 20.82 -18.59
C MET A 828 -20.47 20.25 -19.42
N ASP A 829 -20.62 20.17 -20.75
CA ASP A 829 -19.56 19.72 -21.67
C ASP A 829 -18.23 20.46 -21.48
N ARG A 830 -18.28 21.79 -21.34
CA ARG A 830 -17.09 22.59 -21.02
C ARG A 830 -16.59 22.36 -19.60
N GLY A 831 -17.49 22.09 -18.67
CA GLY A 831 -17.17 21.77 -17.28
C GLY A 831 -16.46 20.43 -17.09
N LEU A 832 -16.70 19.45 -17.96
CA LEU A 832 -16.07 18.13 -17.90
C LEU A 832 -14.54 18.21 -17.93
N ALA A 833 -13.95 19.23 -18.58
CA ALA A 833 -12.50 19.41 -18.62
C ALA A 833 -11.86 19.72 -17.25
N TYR A 834 -12.67 20.07 -16.25
CA TYR A 834 -12.18 20.42 -14.91
C TYR A 834 -12.28 19.28 -13.91
N ILE A 835 -13.12 18.26 -14.13
CA ILE A 835 -13.28 17.12 -13.22
C ILE A 835 -12.20 16.06 -13.48
N ASN A 836 -12.21 15.02 -12.65
CA ASN A 836 -11.35 13.87 -12.77
C ASN A 836 -11.35 13.27 -14.20
N GLU A 837 -10.15 13.09 -14.76
CA GLU A 837 -9.90 12.56 -16.10
C GLU A 837 -10.58 11.20 -16.34
N ARG A 838 -10.38 10.21 -15.44
CA ARG A 838 -11.05 8.89 -15.53
C ARG A 838 -12.57 9.02 -15.58
N THR A 839 -13.14 9.80 -14.66
CA THR A 839 -14.60 9.96 -14.50
C THR A 839 -15.22 10.63 -15.73
N LYS A 840 -14.54 11.62 -16.32
CA LYS A 840 -14.94 12.25 -17.57
C LYS A 840 -15.07 11.22 -18.69
N VAL A 841 -14.05 10.38 -18.89
CA VAL A 841 -13.99 9.43 -20.00
C VAL A 841 -15.04 8.35 -19.84
N GLU A 842 -15.20 7.81 -18.62
CA GLU A 842 -16.25 6.84 -18.30
C GLU A 842 -17.65 7.41 -18.56
N PHE A 843 -17.93 8.64 -18.11
CA PHE A 843 -19.20 9.30 -18.38
C PHE A 843 -19.47 9.49 -19.87
N LEU A 844 -18.48 9.97 -20.63
CA LEU A 844 -18.63 10.16 -22.07
C LEU A 844 -18.80 8.84 -22.83
N HIS A 845 -18.13 7.76 -22.38
CA HIS A 845 -18.36 6.42 -22.90
C HIS A 845 -19.81 5.98 -22.67
N HIS A 846 -20.32 6.11 -21.45
CA HIS A 846 -21.69 5.79 -21.10
C HIS A 846 -22.73 6.61 -21.90
N VAL A 847 -22.49 7.90 -22.09
CA VAL A 847 -23.29 8.75 -22.99
C VAL A 847 -23.29 8.18 -24.41
N SER A 848 -22.13 7.81 -24.96
CA SER A 848 -22.04 7.28 -26.32
C SER A 848 -22.74 5.93 -26.51
N LEU A 849 -22.82 5.12 -25.44
CA LEU A 849 -23.54 3.84 -25.45
C LEU A 849 -25.05 4.05 -25.39
N LYS A 850 -25.53 4.95 -24.53
CA LYS A 850 -26.97 5.21 -24.36
C LYS A 850 -27.57 6.06 -25.47
N HIS A 851 -26.81 7.06 -25.94
CA HIS A 851 -27.21 8.02 -26.97
C HIS A 851 -26.16 8.09 -28.10
N PRO A 852 -26.11 7.09 -29.01
CA PRO A 852 -25.13 7.03 -30.10
C PRO A 852 -25.18 8.22 -31.07
N GLU A 853 -26.26 8.98 -31.08
CA GLU A 853 -26.41 10.23 -31.84
C GLU A 853 -25.57 11.39 -31.30
N VAL A 854 -25.12 11.31 -30.05
CA VAL A 854 -24.23 12.31 -29.42
C VAL A 854 -22.80 12.06 -29.90
N ALA A 855 -22.29 12.96 -30.75
CA ALA A 855 -20.91 12.91 -31.18
C ALA A 855 -19.98 13.35 -30.03
N VAL A 856 -19.27 12.40 -29.44
CA VAL A 856 -18.23 12.65 -28.43
C VAL A 856 -16.88 12.84 -29.13
N ASP A 857 -16.27 14.02 -28.97
CA ASP A 857 -14.90 14.26 -29.40
C ASP A 857 -13.95 14.04 -28.22
N PHE A 858 -13.13 13.00 -28.32
CA PHE A 858 -12.15 12.60 -27.31
C PHE A 858 -10.74 12.47 -27.90
N ASP A 859 -10.47 12.98 -29.12
CA ASP A 859 -9.18 12.79 -29.80
C ASP A 859 -8.02 13.44 -29.02
N HIS A 860 -8.26 14.60 -28.39
CA HIS A 860 -7.27 15.24 -27.50
C HIS A 860 -6.95 14.36 -26.29
N ASP A 861 -7.98 13.79 -25.65
CA ASP A 861 -7.85 12.97 -24.45
C ASP A 861 -7.16 11.64 -24.76
N LEU A 862 -7.49 11.02 -25.90
CA LEU A 862 -6.78 9.83 -26.41
C LEU A 862 -5.31 10.13 -26.71
N ARG A 863 -5.01 11.27 -27.36
CA ARG A 863 -3.63 11.67 -27.65
C ARG A 863 -2.82 11.85 -26.38
N ARG A 864 -3.43 12.40 -25.32
CA ARG A 864 -2.83 12.53 -24.00
C ARG A 864 -2.61 11.17 -23.33
N ALA A 865 -3.56 10.24 -23.41
CA ALA A 865 -3.37 8.89 -22.88
C ALA A 865 -2.21 8.14 -23.57
N ILE A 866 -2.07 8.30 -24.90
CA ILE A 866 -0.95 7.73 -25.66
C ILE A 866 0.37 8.43 -25.26
N ASP A 867 0.37 9.74 -25.06
CA ASP A 867 1.54 10.49 -24.61
C ASP A 867 2.04 10.00 -23.24
N ILE A 868 1.14 9.82 -22.27
CA ILE A 868 1.45 9.25 -20.96
C ILE A 868 2.04 7.84 -21.11
N PHE A 869 1.39 6.97 -21.89
CA PHE A 869 1.90 5.62 -22.17
C PHE A 869 3.31 5.67 -22.78
N VAL A 870 3.57 6.54 -23.76
CA VAL A 870 4.88 6.67 -24.38
C VAL A 870 5.91 7.15 -23.36
N GLN A 871 5.59 8.14 -22.54
CA GLN A 871 6.50 8.65 -21.50
C GLN A 871 6.87 7.58 -20.47
N LEU A 872 5.92 6.76 -20.04
CA LEU A 872 6.14 5.68 -19.07
C LEU A 872 7.01 4.53 -19.61
N ASN A 873 7.05 4.36 -20.94
CA ASN A 873 7.67 3.19 -21.57
C ASN A 873 8.76 3.55 -22.57
N LEU A 874 9.20 4.81 -22.64
CA LEU A 874 10.21 5.22 -23.61
C LEU A 874 11.56 4.57 -23.28
N HIS A 875 12.17 3.92 -24.26
CA HIS A 875 13.56 3.49 -24.14
C HIS A 875 14.48 4.70 -23.95
N SER A 876 15.54 4.52 -23.15
CA SER A 876 16.64 5.48 -23.10
C SER A 876 17.24 5.70 -24.49
N TRP A 877 17.82 6.88 -24.72
CA TRP A 877 18.34 7.24 -26.05
C TRP A 877 19.40 6.24 -26.54
N GLU A 878 20.22 5.72 -25.63
CA GLU A 878 21.26 4.73 -25.96
C GLU A 878 20.68 3.36 -26.31
N HIS A 879 19.63 2.93 -25.62
CA HIS A 879 18.92 1.69 -25.93
C HIS A 879 18.25 1.77 -27.31
N ALA A 880 17.57 2.89 -27.58
CA ALA A 880 16.94 3.15 -28.88
C ALA A 880 17.97 3.15 -30.01
N LEU A 881 19.13 3.80 -29.82
CA LEU A 881 20.20 3.84 -30.82
C LEU A 881 20.76 2.44 -31.13
N ALA A 882 20.93 1.59 -30.10
CA ALA A 882 21.38 0.22 -30.27
C ALA A 882 20.36 -0.62 -31.05
N HIS A 883 19.07 -0.50 -30.73
CA HIS A 883 17.98 -1.22 -31.39
C HIS A 883 17.81 -0.80 -32.86
N GLU A 884 17.76 0.50 -33.16
CA GLU A 884 17.66 1.03 -34.52
C GLU A 884 18.81 0.56 -35.44
N SER A 885 20.01 0.42 -34.86
CA SER A 885 21.20 -0.02 -35.60
C SER A 885 21.29 -1.53 -35.78
N GLY A 886 20.48 -2.30 -35.06
CA GLY A 886 20.38 -3.75 -35.16
C GLY A 886 21.75 -4.45 -35.18
N LYS A 887 22.05 -5.17 -36.28
CA LYS A 887 23.30 -5.95 -36.42
C LYS A 887 24.57 -5.10 -36.53
N ASP A 888 24.43 -3.80 -36.79
CA ASP A 888 25.56 -2.89 -36.84
C ASP A 888 25.93 -2.33 -35.46
N CYS A 889 25.08 -2.51 -34.44
CA CYS A 889 25.48 -2.44 -33.04
C CYS A 889 26.11 -3.78 -32.65
N LEU A 890 27.42 -3.80 -32.44
CA LEU A 890 28.20 -4.98 -32.07
C LEU A 890 28.06 -5.35 -30.59
N TYR A 891 27.80 -4.35 -29.74
CA TYR A 891 27.61 -4.51 -28.30
C TYR A 891 26.82 -3.33 -27.73
N PHE A 892 25.90 -3.63 -26.82
CA PHE A 892 25.23 -2.70 -25.92
C PHE A 892 25.11 -3.36 -24.56
N GLY A 893 25.50 -2.64 -23.50
CA GLY A 893 25.47 -3.11 -22.12
C GLY A 893 26.58 -2.46 -21.29
N GLU A 894 26.78 -2.92 -20.06
CA GLU A 894 27.84 -2.38 -19.19
C GLU A 894 29.23 -2.55 -19.81
N GLY A 895 30.02 -1.48 -19.82
CA GLY A 895 31.35 -1.49 -20.42
C GLY A 895 32.29 -2.51 -19.77
N GLU A 896 32.19 -2.71 -18.46
CA GLU A 896 32.96 -3.70 -17.70
C GLU A 896 32.58 -5.15 -18.05
N LYS A 897 31.34 -5.37 -18.51
CA LYS A 897 30.82 -6.69 -18.95
C LYS A 897 31.09 -6.98 -20.44
N LEU A 898 31.86 -6.12 -21.13
CA LEU A 898 32.18 -6.32 -22.54
C LEU A 898 32.79 -7.73 -22.77
N PRO A 899 32.23 -8.55 -23.68
CA PRO A 899 32.75 -9.90 -23.93
C PRO A 899 34.21 -9.89 -24.36
N LYS A 900 35.03 -10.79 -23.81
CA LYS A 900 36.47 -10.91 -24.12
C LYS A 900 36.79 -10.96 -25.62
N LYS A 901 35.90 -11.55 -26.43
CA LYS A 901 36.02 -11.62 -27.91
C LYS A 901 35.97 -10.25 -28.60
N LEU A 902 35.40 -9.24 -27.94
CA LEU A 902 35.28 -7.87 -28.40
C LEU A 902 36.32 -6.95 -27.77
N HIS A 903 37.22 -7.42 -26.90
CA HIS A 903 38.24 -6.57 -26.28
C HIS A 903 39.25 -6.08 -27.34
N LYS A 904 39.34 -4.76 -27.50
CA LYS A 904 40.28 -4.06 -28.40
C LYS A 904 40.76 -2.79 -27.72
N ALA A 905 41.91 -2.25 -28.17
CA ALA A 905 42.40 -0.97 -27.66
C ALA A 905 41.43 0.15 -28.02
N ILE A 906 41.06 0.97 -27.04
CA ILE A 906 40.19 2.13 -27.22
C ILE A 906 41.07 3.36 -27.39
N VAL A 907 40.83 4.13 -28.44
CA VAL A 907 41.62 5.33 -28.77
C VAL A 907 40.71 6.52 -29.04
N ALA A 908 41.16 7.72 -28.65
CA ALA A 908 40.55 8.98 -29.06
C ALA A 908 41.28 9.52 -30.30
N ASP A 909 40.54 10.17 -31.20
CA ASP A 909 41.08 10.85 -32.37
C ASP A 909 40.65 12.33 -32.41
N SER A 910 41.06 13.06 -33.46
CA SER A 910 40.73 14.48 -33.61
C SER A 910 39.24 14.77 -33.83
N LEU A 911 38.42 13.73 -34.01
CA LEU A 911 36.99 13.84 -34.27
C LEU A 911 36.15 13.33 -33.07
N SER A 912 36.81 12.87 -31.99
CA SER A 912 36.13 12.37 -30.78
C SER A 912 35.41 13.51 -30.08
N ILE A 913 34.12 13.32 -29.80
CA ILE A 913 33.29 14.30 -29.10
C ILE A 913 33.40 14.03 -27.60
N HIS A 914 33.91 15.02 -26.87
CA HIS A 914 34.15 14.98 -25.43
C HIS A 914 33.85 16.33 -24.76
N ASP A 915 33.43 17.34 -25.52
CA ASP A 915 33.12 18.69 -25.04
C ASP A 915 31.66 18.85 -24.59
N LYS A 916 30.89 17.75 -24.55
CA LYS A 916 29.46 17.73 -24.24
C LYS A 916 29.11 16.60 -23.27
N PRO A 917 28.03 16.76 -22.49
CA PRO A 917 27.44 15.66 -21.72
C PRO A 917 27.04 14.50 -22.63
N CYS A 918 27.27 13.29 -22.13
CA CYS A 918 26.94 12.00 -22.72
C CYS A 918 26.58 11.04 -21.58
N HIS A 919 25.46 11.33 -20.91
CA HIS A 919 24.94 10.53 -19.80
C HIS A 919 23.82 9.58 -20.26
N VAL A 920 23.56 8.59 -19.42
CA VAL A 920 22.39 7.70 -19.52
C VAL A 920 21.10 8.52 -19.34
N ASP A 921 20.06 8.19 -20.11
CA ASP A 921 18.77 8.88 -20.02
C ASP A 921 18.17 8.73 -18.60
N GLY A 922 17.70 9.83 -18.00
CA GLY A 922 17.22 9.86 -16.61
C GLY A 922 18.28 9.62 -15.52
N ARG A 923 19.57 9.48 -15.87
CA ARG A 923 20.67 9.25 -14.91
C ARG A 923 21.88 10.12 -15.24
N SER A 924 21.77 11.41 -14.95
CA SER A 924 22.82 12.39 -15.21
C SER A 924 24.15 12.11 -14.50
N TRP A 925 24.16 11.27 -13.45
CA TRP A 925 25.37 10.84 -12.74
C TRP A 925 26.09 9.66 -13.41
N GLU A 926 25.50 9.02 -14.41
CA GLU A 926 26.04 7.81 -15.06
C GLU A 926 26.49 8.13 -16.50
N ALA A 927 27.78 7.95 -16.77
CA ALA A 927 28.37 8.26 -18.08
C ALA A 927 28.12 7.13 -19.10
N CYS A 928 27.78 7.51 -20.33
CA CYS A 928 27.63 6.61 -21.47
C CYS A 928 28.80 6.81 -22.45
N THR A 929 29.33 5.72 -23.01
CA THR A 929 30.42 5.77 -24.00
C THR A 929 30.02 5.13 -25.32
N VAL A 930 30.22 5.85 -26.44
CA VAL A 930 29.92 5.38 -27.79
C VAL A 930 31.20 5.17 -28.58
N LEU A 931 31.44 3.93 -28.98
CA LEU A 931 32.61 3.49 -29.73
C LEU A 931 32.25 3.05 -31.14
N GLN A 932 33.22 3.16 -32.05
CA GLN A 932 33.14 2.59 -33.39
C GLN A 932 34.37 1.73 -33.67
N GLN A 933 34.16 0.55 -34.24
CA GLN A 933 35.24 -0.29 -34.75
C GLN A 933 35.93 0.39 -35.94
N GLN A 934 37.25 0.54 -35.86
CA GLN A 934 38.10 0.93 -37.00
C GLN A 934 39.36 0.08 -37.02
N GLY A 935 39.38 -0.92 -37.92
CA GLY A 935 40.47 -1.91 -37.98
C GLY A 935 40.59 -2.71 -36.68
N ASP A 936 41.79 -2.66 -36.08
CA ASP A 936 42.15 -3.41 -34.87
C ASP A 936 41.81 -2.68 -33.56
N ASN A 937 41.33 -1.43 -33.63
CA ASN A 937 41.01 -0.61 -32.46
C ASN A 937 39.53 -0.20 -32.44
N TYR A 938 39.07 0.27 -31.29
CA TYR A 938 37.84 1.06 -31.17
C TYR A 938 38.19 2.54 -31.06
N VAL A 939 37.53 3.37 -31.86
CA VAL A 939 37.66 4.82 -31.81
C VAL A 939 36.47 5.39 -31.04
N ILE A 940 36.73 6.28 -30.09
CA ILE A 940 35.69 6.99 -29.33
C ILE A 940 34.94 7.92 -30.28
N VAL A 941 33.66 7.64 -30.52
CA VAL A 941 32.76 8.54 -31.25
C VAL A 941 32.33 9.67 -30.33
N MET A 942 31.83 9.32 -29.15
CA MET A 942 31.37 10.23 -28.12
C MET A 942 31.62 9.63 -26.73
N ALA A 943 32.09 10.46 -25.79
CA ALA A 943 32.28 10.12 -24.39
C ALA A 943 31.94 11.33 -23.53
N ASP A 944 31.56 11.10 -22.27
CA ASP A 944 31.17 12.19 -21.38
C ASP A 944 32.36 13.10 -21.03
N HIS A 945 32.11 14.41 -21.07
CA HIS A 945 33.09 15.45 -20.74
C HIS A 945 33.70 15.35 -19.33
N GLU A 946 33.01 14.73 -18.37
CA GLU A 946 33.49 14.53 -17.01
C GLU A 946 34.49 13.36 -16.89
N VAL A 947 34.54 12.46 -17.88
CA VAL A 947 35.40 11.28 -17.88
C VAL A 947 36.66 11.54 -18.71
N PRO A 948 37.86 11.64 -18.11
CA PRO A 948 39.10 11.91 -18.86
C PRO A 948 39.38 10.86 -19.94
N LEU A 949 39.61 11.29 -21.19
CA LEU A 949 39.84 10.36 -22.32
C LEU A 949 41.02 9.39 -22.10
N ALA A 950 42.05 9.80 -21.34
CA ALA A 950 43.19 8.96 -21.01
C ALA A 950 42.80 7.70 -20.20
N TRP A 951 41.65 7.72 -19.52
CA TRP A 951 41.15 6.57 -18.77
C TRP A 951 40.77 5.40 -19.66
N TYR A 952 40.41 5.63 -20.93
CA TYR A 952 40.04 4.54 -21.84
C TYR A 952 41.24 3.77 -22.40
N GLU A 953 42.48 4.26 -22.21
CA GLU A 953 43.68 3.59 -22.71
C GLU A 953 44.02 2.32 -21.91
N ASP A 954 43.78 2.35 -20.59
CA ASP A 954 44.20 1.30 -19.65
C ASP A 954 43.04 0.46 -19.08
N ARG A 955 41.78 0.85 -19.34
CA ARG A 955 40.60 0.16 -18.80
C ARG A 955 39.37 0.33 -19.70
N LEU A 956 38.41 -0.58 -19.51
CA LEU A 956 37.10 -0.49 -20.16
C LEU A 956 36.29 0.69 -19.57
N PRO A 957 35.34 1.25 -20.34
CA PRO A 957 34.38 2.22 -19.84
C PRO A 957 33.62 1.68 -18.62
N SER A 958 33.47 2.51 -17.60
CA SER A 958 32.50 2.29 -16.51
C SER A 958 31.14 2.84 -16.96
N GLY A 959 30.05 2.08 -16.77
CA GLY A 959 28.71 2.43 -17.23
C GLY A 959 28.38 1.94 -18.66
N PRO A 960 27.23 2.33 -19.22
CA PRO A 960 26.75 1.82 -20.51
C PRO A 960 27.67 2.12 -21.69
N LEU A 961 27.94 1.07 -22.47
CA LEU A 961 28.85 1.07 -23.61
C LEU A 961 28.13 0.62 -24.88
N LEU A 962 28.26 1.41 -25.95
CA LEU A 962 27.80 1.08 -27.29
C LEU A 962 29.00 0.89 -28.21
N VAL A 963 29.04 -0.22 -28.95
CA VAL A 963 30.08 -0.48 -29.94
C VAL A 963 29.45 -0.66 -31.31
N PHE A 964 29.76 0.22 -32.26
CA PHE A 964 29.25 0.16 -33.63
C PHE A 964 30.25 -0.43 -34.61
N SER A 965 29.73 -1.04 -35.67
CA SER A 965 30.52 -1.56 -36.78
C SER A 965 31.13 -0.41 -37.61
N GLU A 966 32.20 -0.72 -38.35
CA GLU A 966 32.82 0.22 -39.29
C GLU A 966 31.90 0.57 -40.49
N ARG A 967 30.77 -0.14 -40.65
CA ARG A 967 29.82 0.06 -41.76
C ARG A 967 28.91 1.26 -41.54
N VAL A 968 28.71 1.67 -40.29
CA VAL A 968 27.90 2.83 -39.96
C VAL A 968 28.76 4.08 -40.10
N GLU A 969 28.28 5.11 -40.80
CA GLU A 969 29.04 6.35 -40.86
C GLU A 969 29.05 7.06 -39.50
N ARG A 970 30.22 7.44 -39.01
CA ARG A 970 30.37 8.16 -37.71
C ARG A 970 29.47 9.39 -37.62
N ALA A 971 29.37 10.15 -38.71
CA ALA A 971 28.53 11.35 -38.77
C ALA A 971 27.03 11.01 -38.60
N ALA A 972 26.59 9.84 -39.06
CA ALA A 972 25.22 9.36 -38.85
C ALA A 972 24.97 8.99 -37.39
N ILE A 973 25.93 8.32 -36.72
CA ILE A 973 25.84 8.01 -35.28
C ILE A 973 25.71 9.30 -34.46
N VAL A 974 26.63 10.26 -34.65
CA VAL A 974 26.63 11.53 -33.91
C VAL A 974 25.33 12.31 -34.13
N LYS A 975 24.86 12.37 -35.38
CA LYS A 975 23.60 13.04 -35.70
C LYS A 975 22.43 12.37 -34.98
N ARG A 976 22.39 11.03 -34.99
CA ARG A 976 21.28 10.28 -34.39
C ARG A 976 21.27 10.37 -32.86
N VAL A 977 22.44 10.34 -32.21
CA VAL A 977 22.56 10.61 -30.76
C VAL A 977 21.97 11.97 -30.42
N ALA A 978 22.35 13.03 -31.16
CA ALA A 978 21.84 14.37 -30.91
C ALA A 978 20.32 14.49 -31.12
N GLU A 979 19.73 13.73 -32.05
CA GLU A 979 18.29 13.66 -32.23
C GLU A 979 17.60 12.89 -31.10
N LEU A 980 18.18 11.77 -30.67
CA LEU A 980 17.60 10.89 -29.66
C LEU A 980 17.66 11.47 -28.24
N GLN A 981 18.68 12.29 -27.95
CA GLN A 981 18.78 13.00 -26.66
C GLN A 981 17.70 14.09 -26.49
N VAL A 982 16.97 14.46 -27.56
CA VAL A 982 15.84 15.39 -27.46
C VAL A 982 14.55 14.61 -27.20
N GLN A 983 14.33 14.24 -25.94
CA GLN A 983 13.24 13.37 -25.50
C GLN A 983 11.84 13.84 -25.99
N CYS A 984 11.53 15.13 -25.87
CA CYS A 984 10.23 15.68 -26.27
C CYS A 984 9.92 15.49 -27.77
N ASN A 985 10.94 15.52 -28.65
CA ASN A 985 10.74 15.28 -30.08
C ASN A 985 10.46 13.80 -30.35
N ARG A 986 11.09 12.90 -29.60
CA ARG A 986 10.84 11.44 -29.71
C ARG A 986 9.41 11.12 -29.29
N ILE A 987 9.00 11.59 -28.11
CA ILE A 987 7.65 11.37 -27.57
C ILE A 987 6.61 11.86 -28.58
N ASN A 988 6.69 13.14 -28.98
CA ASN A 988 5.77 13.71 -29.96
C ASN A 988 5.75 12.93 -31.29
N GLY A 989 6.92 12.50 -31.77
CA GLY A 989 7.04 11.71 -32.98
C GLY A 989 6.32 10.36 -32.88
N ILE A 990 6.48 9.65 -31.76
CA ILE A 990 5.84 8.34 -31.52
C ILE A 990 4.32 8.51 -31.36
N VAL A 991 3.88 9.52 -30.62
CA VAL A 991 2.45 9.83 -30.42
C VAL A 991 1.77 10.10 -31.78
N GLU A 992 2.36 10.96 -32.61
CA GLU A 992 1.84 11.27 -33.95
C GLU A 992 1.77 10.03 -34.86
N GLN A 993 2.82 9.21 -34.87
CA GLN A 993 2.84 7.97 -35.66
C GLN A 993 1.81 6.94 -35.12
N THR A 994 1.59 6.90 -33.81
CA THR A 994 0.57 6.04 -33.21
C THR A 994 -0.83 6.50 -33.62
N MET A 995 -1.12 7.80 -33.59
CA MET A 995 -2.40 8.36 -34.07
C MET A 995 -2.61 8.06 -35.56
N ALA A 996 -1.61 8.32 -36.40
CA ALA A 996 -1.64 8.02 -37.83
C ALA A 996 -1.83 6.51 -38.12
N TYR A 997 -1.28 5.62 -37.28
CA TYR A 997 -1.54 4.17 -37.36
C TYR A 997 -3.01 3.84 -37.07
N LEU A 998 -3.59 4.42 -36.02
CA LEU A 998 -5.01 4.25 -35.70
C LEU A 998 -5.91 4.72 -36.85
N ASP A 999 -5.51 5.81 -37.52
CA ASP A 999 -6.27 6.42 -38.63
C ASP A 999 -6.06 5.72 -40.00
N ASN A 1000 -5.30 4.62 -40.04
CA ASN A 1000 -4.93 3.85 -41.26
C ASN A 1000 -3.98 4.56 -42.23
N GLU A 1001 -3.21 5.54 -41.77
CA GLU A 1001 -2.16 6.15 -42.59
C GLU A 1001 -0.86 5.34 -42.57
N ILE A 1002 -0.67 4.51 -41.53
CA ILE A 1002 0.50 3.65 -41.32
C ILE A 1002 0.06 2.19 -41.20
N GLU A 1003 0.85 1.30 -41.81
CA GLU A 1003 0.66 -0.16 -41.73
C GLU A 1003 1.21 -0.74 -40.42
N PHE A 1004 0.64 -1.87 -39.98
CA PHE A 1004 1.02 -2.51 -38.72
C PHE A 1004 2.52 -2.81 -38.61
N ASP A 1005 3.14 -3.34 -39.67
CA ASP A 1005 4.55 -3.74 -39.63
C ASP A 1005 5.50 -2.54 -39.40
N ALA A 1006 5.14 -1.36 -39.93
CA ALA A 1006 5.92 -0.14 -39.73
C ALA A 1006 5.79 0.38 -38.29
N MET A 1007 4.56 0.37 -37.75
CA MET A 1007 4.32 0.81 -36.37
C MET A 1007 4.90 -0.16 -35.34
N ALA A 1008 4.80 -1.47 -35.59
CA ALA A 1008 5.38 -2.50 -34.73
C ALA A 1008 6.91 -2.43 -34.71
N ALA A 1009 7.55 -2.08 -35.83
CA ALA A 1009 8.99 -1.82 -35.87
C ALA A 1009 9.37 -0.60 -35.02
N LEU A 1010 8.63 0.51 -35.15
CA LEU A 1010 8.85 1.72 -34.35
C LEU A 1010 8.72 1.45 -32.84
N PHE A 1011 7.67 0.75 -32.41
CA PHE A 1011 7.51 0.37 -31.00
C PHE A 1011 8.64 -0.54 -30.51
N LYS A 1012 9.08 -1.51 -31.30
CA LYS A 1012 10.23 -2.36 -30.95
C LYS A 1012 11.55 -1.56 -30.79
N GLU A 1013 11.67 -0.44 -31.48
CA GLU A 1013 12.87 0.42 -31.43
C GLU A 1013 12.81 1.46 -30.31
N GLN A 1014 11.62 1.94 -29.95
CA GLN A 1014 11.46 3.10 -29.06
C GLN A 1014 10.76 2.81 -27.73
N ILE A 1015 9.97 1.74 -27.64
CA ILE A 1015 9.14 1.43 -26.47
C ILE A 1015 9.68 0.17 -25.80
N SER A 1016 9.89 0.27 -24.50
CA SER A 1016 10.39 -0.79 -23.64
C SER A 1016 9.36 -1.87 -23.43
N THR A 1017 9.78 -3.12 -23.65
CA THR A 1017 9.05 -4.32 -23.23
C THR A 1017 9.34 -4.66 -21.76
N GLU A 1018 10.53 -4.29 -21.27
CA GLU A 1018 10.93 -4.47 -19.88
C GLU A 1018 10.14 -3.50 -18.99
N PHE A 1019 9.47 -4.03 -17.97
CA PHE A 1019 8.60 -3.27 -17.07
C PHE A 1019 7.47 -2.48 -17.74
N MET A 1020 7.02 -2.89 -18.94
CA MET A 1020 5.99 -2.17 -19.68
C MET A 1020 4.73 -1.91 -18.84
N ARG A 1021 4.32 -0.64 -18.77
CA ARG A 1021 3.15 -0.11 -18.04
C ARG A 1021 2.10 0.40 -19.01
N ILE A 1022 0.88 -0.12 -18.93
CA ILE A 1022 -0.22 0.39 -19.77
C ILE A 1022 -0.77 1.70 -19.23
N ASP A 1023 -0.72 1.87 -17.92
CA ASP A 1023 -1.36 2.94 -17.18
C ASP A 1023 -0.38 3.52 -16.14
N ALA A 1024 -0.59 4.76 -15.71
CA ALA A 1024 0.02 5.26 -14.49
C ALA A 1024 -0.66 4.61 -13.27
N ASP A 1025 0.06 4.37 -12.18
CA ASP A 1025 -0.47 3.71 -10.97
C ASP A 1025 -1.48 4.59 -10.18
N GLU A 1026 -1.85 5.77 -10.71
CA GLU A 1026 -2.82 6.69 -10.10
C GLU A 1026 -4.20 6.52 -10.75
N TYR A 1027 -5.17 6.04 -9.97
CA TYR A 1027 -6.53 5.70 -10.40
C TYR A 1027 -7.33 6.87 -11.03
N HIS A 1028 -6.85 8.10 -10.87
CA HIS A 1028 -7.50 9.32 -11.35
C HIS A 1028 -7.12 9.71 -12.79
N MET A 1029 -6.04 9.17 -13.35
CA MET A 1029 -5.47 9.63 -14.63
C MET A 1029 -6.10 8.96 -15.86
N TYR A 1030 -5.89 9.58 -17.02
CA TYR A 1030 -6.14 8.90 -18.29
C TYR A 1030 -5.32 7.62 -18.45
N SER A 1031 -6.01 6.60 -18.95
CA SER A 1031 -5.46 5.28 -19.21
C SER A 1031 -5.94 4.80 -20.59
N LEU A 1032 -5.06 4.09 -21.31
CA LEU A 1032 -5.45 3.48 -22.59
C LEU A 1032 -6.59 2.45 -22.42
N ARG A 1033 -6.72 1.83 -21.23
CA ARG A 1033 -7.82 0.92 -20.89
C ARG A 1033 -9.19 1.60 -20.97
N GLN A 1034 -9.28 2.86 -20.58
CA GLN A 1034 -10.56 3.60 -20.61
C GLN A 1034 -11.00 3.88 -22.05
N PHE A 1035 -10.06 4.26 -22.92
CA PHE A 1035 -10.37 4.64 -24.30
C PHE A 1035 -10.57 3.46 -25.24
N VAL A 1036 -10.01 2.28 -24.95
CA VAL A 1036 -10.06 1.14 -25.89
C VAL A 1036 -11.49 0.77 -26.28
N TRP A 1037 -12.45 0.96 -25.38
CA TRP A 1037 -13.86 0.66 -25.60
C TRP A 1037 -14.65 1.80 -26.26
N MET A 1038 -14.14 3.04 -26.19
CA MET A 1038 -14.72 4.20 -26.90
C MET A 1038 -14.31 4.26 -28.37
N LEU A 1039 -13.20 3.62 -28.74
CA LEU A 1039 -12.74 3.57 -30.12
C LEU A 1039 -13.70 2.78 -31.01
N ASP A 1040 -13.87 3.24 -32.25
CA ASP A 1040 -14.55 2.44 -33.25
C ASP A 1040 -13.82 1.11 -33.47
N VAL A 1041 -14.55 0.10 -33.96
CA VAL A 1041 -14.06 -1.28 -34.09
C VAL A 1041 -12.71 -1.37 -34.80
N LYS A 1042 -12.43 -0.52 -35.81
CA LYS A 1042 -11.16 -0.57 -36.55
C LYS A 1042 -10.00 -0.02 -35.70
N ARG A 1043 -10.15 1.18 -35.12
CA ARG A 1043 -9.13 1.79 -34.25
C ARG A 1043 -8.87 0.92 -33.02
N ARG A 1044 -9.93 0.39 -32.40
CA ARG A 1044 -9.85 -0.54 -31.26
C ARG A 1044 -9.02 -1.78 -31.59
N ASN A 1045 -9.39 -2.50 -32.65
CA ASN A 1045 -8.71 -3.73 -33.03
C ASN A 1045 -7.22 -3.49 -33.34
N LYS A 1046 -6.90 -2.33 -33.93
CA LYS A 1046 -5.52 -1.92 -34.19
C LYS A 1046 -4.72 -1.65 -32.92
N LEU A 1047 -5.25 -0.84 -32.01
CA LEU A 1047 -4.58 -0.50 -30.76
C LEU A 1047 -4.29 -1.76 -29.92
N VAL A 1048 -5.32 -2.60 -29.76
CA VAL A 1048 -5.22 -3.87 -29.02
C VAL A 1048 -4.19 -4.77 -29.68
N ARG A 1049 -4.27 -4.98 -31.00
CA ARG A 1049 -3.30 -5.80 -31.74
C ARG A 1049 -1.88 -5.27 -31.60
N LEU A 1050 -1.67 -3.96 -31.63
CA LEU A 1050 -0.35 -3.35 -31.51
C LEU A 1050 0.26 -3.60 -30.12
N LEU A 1051 -0.47 -3.27 -29.06
CA LEU A 1051 0.02 -3.40 -27.68
C LEU A 1051 0.21 -4.86 -27.28
N LEU A 1052 -0.79 -5.72 -27.52
CA LEU A 1052 -0.73 -7.13 -27.17
C LEU A 1052 0.30 -7.91 -28.00
N ASN A 1053 0.73 -7.42 -29.18
CA ASN A 1053 1.81 -8.07 -29.95
C ASN A 1053 3.19 -7.48 -29.68
N HIS A 1054 3.27 -6.27 -29.10
CA HIS A 1054 4.53 -5.68 -28.67
C HIS A 1054 5.08 -6.43 -27.46
N ASP A 1055 4.26 -6.66 -26.43
CA ASP A 1055 4.60 -7.46 -25.26
C ASP A 1055 3.36 -8.13 -24.63
N TYR A 1056 3.54 -9.25 -23.90
CA TYR A 1056 2.42 -9.91 -23.21
C TYR A 1056 1.82 -9.04 -22.09
N ARG A 1057 2.59 -8.13 -21.49
CA ARG A 1057 2.10 -7.15 -20.51
C ARG A 1057 1.07 -6.21 -21.15
N GLY A 1058 0.99 -6.17 -22.48
CA GLY A 1058 -0.12 -5.57 -23.23
C GLY A 1058 -1.51 -6.03 -22.79
N PHE A 1059 -1.65 -7.26 -22.27
CA PHE A 1059 -2.93 -7.77 -21.76
C PHE A 1059 -3.46 -6.98 -20.56
N LYS A 1060 -2.62 -6.22 -19.84
CA LYS A 1060 -3.08 -5.28 -18.80
C LYS A 1060 -4.07 -4.25 -19.34
N LEU A 1061 -4.10 -4.00 -20.65
CA LEU A 1061 -5.10 -3.15 -21.30
C LEU A 1061 -6.54 -3.65 -21.08
N ILE A 1062 -6.75 -4.96 -20.94
CA ILE A 1062 -8.08 -5.59 -20.88
C ILE A 1062 -8.28 -6.48 -19.65
N GLU A 1063 -7.22 -6.74 -18.88
CA GLU A 1063 -7.22 -7.69 -17.76
C GLU A 1063 -8.26 -7.39 -16.67
N ALA A 1064 -8.54 -6.12 -16.37
CA ALA A 1064 -9.55 -5.72 -15.40
C ALA A 1064 -10.98 -5.66 -15.99
N GLN A 1065 -11.13 -5.86 -17.30
CA GLN A 1065 -12.38 -5.63 -18.05
C GLN A 1065 -12.62 -6.77 -19.04
N MET A 1066 -12.41 -8.01 -18.60
CA MET A 1066 -12.47 -9.20 -19.47
C MET A 1066 -13.90 -9.54 -19.92
N GLU A 1067 -14.92 -9.21 -19.11
CA GLU A 1067 -16.33 -9.38 -19.46
C GLU A 1067 -16.86 -8.25 -20.37
N GLN A 1068 -16.21 -7.08 -20.34
CA GLN A 1068 -16.61 -5.88 -21.09
C GLN A 1068 -16.89 -6.11 -22.58
N PRO A 1069 -16.05 -6.85 -23.36
CA PRO A 1069 -16.32 -7.07 -24.78
C PRO A 1069 -17.64 -7.80 -25.02
N TRP A 1070 -18.00 -8.71 -24.12
CA TRP A 1070 -19.22 -9.48 -24.19
C TRP A 1070 -20.44 -8.64 -23.82
N LEU A 1071 -20.39 -7.88 -22.72
CA LEU A 1071 -21.46 -6.97 -22.34
C LEU A 1071 -21.74 -5.92 -23.43
N LEU A 1072 -20.69 -5.34 -24.02
CA LEU A 1072 -20.83 -4.41 -25.15
C LEU A 1072 -21.43 -5.08 -26.39
N HIS A 1073 -21.09 -6.34 -26.66
CA HIS A 1073 -21.70 -7.11 -27.73
C HIS A 1073 -23.20 -7.33 -27.49
N GLN A 1074 -23.59 -7.72 -26.28
CA GLN A 1074 -24.99 -7.92 -25.89
C GLN A 1074 -25.80 -6.62 -26.00
N LEU A 1075 -25.24 -5.51 -25.49
CA LEU A 1075 -25.86 -4.19 -25.56
C LEU A 1075 -26.07 -3.75 -27.03
N ALA A 1076 -25.05 -3.89 -27.88
CA ALA A 1076 -25.14 -3.53 -29.30
C ALA A 1076 -26.16 -4.37 -30.09
N HIS A 1077 -26.46 -5.59 -29.64
CA HIS A 1077 -27.47 -6.47 -30.23
C HIS A 1077 -28.85 -6.38 -29.54
N ASN A 1078 -29.01 -5.47 -28.56
CA ASN A 1078 -30.21 -5.32 -27.72
C ASN A 1078 -30.60 -6.59 -26.96
N GLU A 1079 -29.61 -7.39 -26.55
CA GLU A 1079 -29.82 -8.56 -25.68
C GLU A 1079 -29.93 -8.15 -24.21
N ILE A 1080 -29.29 -7.04 -23.84
CA ILE A 1080 -29.43 -6.34 -22.55
C ILE A 1080 -29.71 -4.85 -22.82
N ASP A 1081 -30.36 -4.16 -21.88
CA ASP A 1081 -30.49 -2.70 -21.91
C ASP A 1081 -29.30 -2.00 -21.25
N PHE A 1082 -29.25 -0.67 -21.36
CA PHE A 1082 -28.13 0.13 -20.84
C PHE A 1082 -28.04 0.06 -19.32
N GLU A 1083 -29.17 0.06 -18.63
CA GLU A 1083 -29.24 -0.04 -17.18
C GLU A 1083 -28.74 -1.40 -16.68
N THR A 1084 -29.08 -2.50 -17.36
CA THR A 1084 -28.54 -3.85 -17.07
C THR A 1084 -27.04 -3.91 -17.36
N TYR A 1085 -26.58 -3.30 -18.47
CA TYR A 1085 -25.16 -3.19 -18.78
C TYR A 1085 -24.39 -2.49 -17.66
N LEU A 1086 -24.91 -1.36 -17.17
CA LEU A 1086 -24.27 -0.53 -16.14
C LEU A 1086 -24.19 -1.26 -14.78
N SER A 1087 -25.24 -2.02 -14.42
CA SER A 1087 -25.23 -2.87 -13.22
C SER A 1087 -24.18 -3.98 -13.33
N ASN A 1088 -24.16 -4.71 -14.45
CA ASN A 1088 -23.27 -5.84 -14.64
C ASN A 1088 -21.80 -5.40 -14.80
N SER A 1089 -21.53 -4.24 -15.39
CA SER A 1089 -20.15 -3.75 -15.54
C SER A 1089 -19.48 -3.45 -14.19
N ASP A 1090 -20.27 -3.09 -13.18
CA ASP A 1090 -19.79 -2.80 -11.83
C ASP A 1090 -19.66 -4.09 -10.99
N GLU A 1091 -20.55 -5.07 -11.19
CA GLU A 1091 -20.51 -6.37 -10.49
C GLU A 1091 -19.31 -7.24 -10.88
N TYR A 1092 -18.82 -7.15 -12.12
CA TYR A 1092 -17.77 -8.02 -12.68
C TYR A 1092 -16.40 -7.33 -12.82
N GLU A 1093 -16.07 -6.31 -12.03
CA GLU A 1093 -14.75 -5.67 -12.11
C GLU A 1093 -13.62 -6.68 -11.81
N GLY A 1094 -12.93 -7.15 -12.85
CA GLY A 1094 -11.88 -8.17 -12.77
C GLY A 1094 -12.32 -9.63 -12.95
N GLU A 1095 -13.62 -9.92 -13.01
CA GLU A 1095 -14.16 -11.27 -13.21
C GLU A 1095 -14.76 -11.43 -14.63
N ALA A 1096 -14.76 -12.65 -15.15
CA ALA A 1096 -15.35 -12.96 -16.45
C ALA A 1096 -16.18 -14.24 -16.36
N SER A 1097 -17.27 -14.28 -17.12
CA SER A 1097 -18.01 -15.52 -17.34
C SER A 1097 -17.28 -16.42 -18.34
N GLU A 1098 -17.54 -17.73 -18.30
CA GLU A 1098 -17.00 -18.67 -19.30
C GLU A 1098 -17.36 -18.24 -20.73
N THR A 1099 -18.55 -17.65 -20.92
CA THR A 1099 -19.01 -17.14 -22.22
C THR A 1099 -18.28 -15.86 -22.61
N GLY A 1100 -18.08 -14.92 -21.67
CA GLY A 1100 -17.33 -13.70 -21.92
C GLY A 1100 -15.86 -13.98 -22.26
N MET A 1101 -15.23 -14.91 -21.55
CA MET A 1101 -13.87 -15.36 -21.86
C MET A 1101 -13.78 -16.01 -23.24
N ALA A 1102 -14.76 -16.84 -23.62
CA ALA A 1102 -14.80 -17.46 -24.94
C ALA A 1102 -14.92 -16.41 -26.06
N PHE A 1103 -15.79 -15.42 -25.86
CA PHE A 1103 -15.96 -14.30 -26.80
C PHE A 1103 -14.67 -13.48 -26.91
N LEU A 1104 -14.01 -13.18 -25.78
CA LEU A 1104 -12.75 -12.45 -25.74
C LEU A 1104 -11.66 -13.18 -26.52
N LEU A 1105 -11.44 -14.48 -26.27
CA LEU A 1105 -10.41 -15.25 -26.95
C LEU A 1105 -10.63 -15.32 -28.47
N ALA A 1106 -11.88 -15.51 -28.91
CA ALA A 1106 -12.22 -15.51 -30.32
C ALA A 1106 -11.89 -14.16 -30.98
N TRP A 1107 -12.27 -13.05 -30.35
CA TRP A 1107 -11.95 -11.71 -30.84
C TRP A 1107 -10.43 -11.45 -30.89
N LEU A 1108 -9.68 -11.82 -29.85
CA LEU A 1108 -8.23 -11.62 -29.81
C LEU A 1108 -7.50 -12.43 -30.91
N PHE A 1109 -8.00 -13.62 -31.21
CA PHE A 1109 -7.49 -14.41 -32.33
C PHE A 1109 -7.80 -13.73 -33.67
N ASP A 1110 -9.03 -13.28 -33.88
CA ASP A 1110 -9.48 -12.65 -35.13
C ASP A 1110 -8.72 -11.35 -35.47
N ILE A 1111 -8.34 -10.56 -34.46
CA ILE A 1111 -7.53 -9.35 -34.67
C ILE A 1111 -6.04 -9.66 -34.90
N GLY A 1112 -5.62 -10.92 -34.77
CA GLY A 1112 -4.26 -11.38 -35.06
C GLY A 1112 -3.27 -11.16 -33.91
N VAL A 1113 -3.69 -11.40 -32.66
CA VAL A 1113 -2.75 -11.51 -31.54
C VAL A 1113 -1.90 -12.78 -31.70
N LYS A 1114 -0.61 -12.68 -31.42
CA LYS A 1114 0.36 -13.77 -31.49
C LYS A 1114 -0.05 -14.94 -30.61
N SER A 1115 0.00 -16.14 -31.19
CA SER A 1115 -0.37 -17.38 -30.52
C SER A 1115 0.44 -17.66 -29.24
N GLU A 1116 1.71 -17.25 -29.20
CA GLU A 1116 2.59 -17.34 -28.03
C GLU A 1116 2.12 -16.47 -26.85
N HIS A 1117 1.58 -15.28 -27.12
CA HIS A 1117 1.07 -14.41 -26.06
C HIS A 1117 -0.31 -14.89 -25.58
N LEU A 1118 -1.19 -15.32 -26.51
CA LEU A 1118 -2.48 -15.95 -26.16
C LEU A 1118 -2.28 -17.22 -25.33
N MET A 1119 -1.28 -18.03 -25.65
CA MET A 1119 -0.96 -19.22 -24.88
C MET A 1119 -0.56 -18.89 -23.44
N LEU A 1120 0.29 -17.86 -23.23
CA LEU A 1120 0.63 -17.39 -21.89
C LEU A 1120 -0.59 -16.85 -21.14
N PHE A 1121 -1.45 -16.10 -21.82
CA PHE A 1121 -2.71 -15.59 -21.26
C PHE A 1121 -3.63 -16.74 -20.79
N CYS A 1122 -3.80 -17.78 -21.62
CA CYS A 1122 -4.64 -18.94 -21.30
C CYS A 1122 -4.06 -19.80 -20.18
N ILE A 1123 -2.73 -19.97 -20.11
CA ILE A 1123 -2.07 -20.72 -19.01
C ILE A 1123 -2.40 -20.08 -17.66
N LYS A 1124 -2.28 -18.74 -17.57
CA LYS A 1124 -2.58 -18.00 -16.34
C LYS A 1124 -4.07 -18.03 -15.93
N ARG A 1125 -4.94 -18.51 -16.81
CA ARG A 1125 -6.41 -18.52 -16.67
C ARG A 1125 -6.99 -19.89 -16.98
N SER A 1126 -6.22 -20.94 -16.67
CA SER A 1126 -6.59 -22.32 -16.95
C SER A 1126 -7.75 -22.85 -16.12
N HIS A 1127 -8.28 -22.05 -15.18
CA HIS A 1127 -9.55 -22.32 -14.50
C HIS A 1127 -10.76 -22.16 -15.42
N PHE A 1128 -10.66 -21.40 -16.51
CA PHE A 1128 -11.67 -21.36 -17.57
C PHE A 1128 -11.48 -22.54 -18.52
N ASP A 1129 -12.57 -23.26 -18.81
CA ASP A 1129 -12.55 -24.42 -19.72
C ASP A 1129 -12.13 -24.00 -21.14
N VAL A 1130 -12.58 -22.85 -21.62
CA VAL A 1130 -12.26 -22.33 -22.95
C VAL A 1130 -10.76 -22.02 -23.12
N CYS A 1131 -10.08 -21.59 -22.04
CA CYS A 1131 -8.63 -21.40 -22.05
C CYS A 1131 -7.91 -22.75 -22.20
N ARG A 1132 -8.39 -23.80 -21.52
CA ARG A 1132 -7.87 -25.17 -21.65
C ARG A 1132 -8.09 -25.70 -23.07
N GLU A 1133 -9.29 -25.52 -23.62
CA GLU A 1133 -9.63 -25.90 -24.99
C GLU A 1133 -8.75 -25.19 -26.02
N PHE A 1134 -8.49 -23.90 -25.85
CA PHE A 1134 -7.58 -23.13 -26.71
C PHE A 1134 -6.16 -23.72 -26.70
N ILE A 1135 -5.62 -24.02 -25.51
CA ILE A 1135 -4.28 -24.62 -25.35
C ILE A 1135 -4.20 -25.97 -26.09
N VAL A 1136 -5.20 -26.83 -25.93
CA VAL A 1136 -5.29 -28.13 -26.60
C VAL A 1136 -5.35 -27.96 -28.12
N ALA A 1137 -6.23 -27.07 -28.61
CA ALA A 1137 -6.38 -26.80 -30.04
C ALA A 1137 -5.10 -26.22 -30.67
N HIS A 1138 -4.40 -25.31 -29.96
CA HIS A 1138 -3.11 -24.79 -30.39
C HIS A 1138 -2.03 -25.88 -30.43
N ALA A 1139 -2.00 -26.77 -29.44
CA ALA A 1139 -1.08 -27.91 -29.41
C ALA A 1139 -1.31 -28.87 -30.60
N ARG A 1140 -2.55 -29.00 -31.09
CA ARG A 1140 -2.90 -29.72 -32.33
C ARG A 1140 -2.52 -28.97 -33.61
N GLY A 1141 -1.98 -27.76 -33.50
CA GLY A 1141 -1.53 -26.92 -34.61
C GLY A 1141 -2.65 -26.10 -35.26
N GLN A 1142 -3.80 -25.92 -34.60
CA GLN A 1142 -4.92 -25.15 -35.17
C GLN A 1142 -4.64 -23.64 -35.20
N TYR A 1143 -3.84 -23.13 -34.26
CA TYR A 1143 -3.59 -21.69 -34.09
C TYR A 1143 -2.13 -21.28 -34.31
N GLY A 1144 -1.35 -22.10 -35.04
CA GLY A 1144 0.03 -21.79 -35.41
C GLY A 1144 1.05 -22.80 -34.89
N SER A 1145 2.29 -22.35 -34.69
CA SER A 1145 3.38 -23.23 -34.27
C SER A 1145 3.43 -23.37 -32.75
N PHE A 1146 2.92 -24.49 -32.24
CA PHE A 1146 3.05 -24.84 -30.82
C PHE A 1146 4.52 -24.78 -30.35
N LYS A 1147 5.46 -25.22 -31.19
CA LYS A 1147 6.90 -25.18 -30.88
C LYS A 1147 7.42 -23.75 -30.66
N GLN A 1148 6.94 -22.77 -31.41
CA GLN A 1148 7.33 -21.36 -31.24
C GLN A 1148 6.81 -20.82 -29.90
N SER A 1149 5.57 -21.14 -29.54
CA SER A 1149 5.01 -20.75 -28.24
C SER A 1149 5.74 -21.42 -27.08
N LEU A 1150 6.12 -22.70 -27.20
CA LEU A 1150 6.96 -23.36 -26.19
C LEU A 1150 8.32 -22.69 -25.99
N SER A 1151 8.93 -22.17 -27.07
CA SER A 1151 10.19 -21.41 -26.95
C SER A 1151 10.03 -20.02 -26.35
N TYR A 1152 8.82 -19.46 -26.37
CA TYR A 1152 8.50 -18.16 -25.78
C TYR A 1152 8.23 -18.25 -24.27
N LEU A 1153 7.56 -19.32 -23.84
CA LEU A 1153 7.28 -19.57 -22.42
C LEU A 1153 8.57 -19.87 -21.65
N HIS A 1154 8.63 -19.54 -20.36
CA HIS A 1154 9.69 -20.04 -19.46
C HIS A 1154 9.35 -21.45 -18.93
N ALA A 1155 10.30 -22.12 -18.29
CA ALA A 1155 10.15 -23.51 -17.86
C ALA A 1155 8.99 -23.70 -16.87
N GLY A 1156 8.76 -22.73 -15.99
CA GLY A 1156 7.60 -22.71 -15.07
C GLY A 1156 6.28 -22.87 -15.82
N ARG A 1157 5.98 -21.96 -16.76
CA ARG A 1157 4.74 -21.99 -17.55
C ARG A 1157 4.64 -23.21 -18.46
N ARG A 1158 5.76 -23.70 -19.00
CA ARG A 1158 5.77 -24.97 -19.75
C ARG A 1158 5.41 -26.16 -18.88
N ALA A 1159 5.74 -26.14 -17.59
CA ALA A 1159 5.47 -27.23 -16.65
C ALA A 1159 4.01 -27.30 -16.18
N GLU A 1160 3.20 -26.27 -16.43
CA GLU A 1160 1.75 -26.27 -16.17
C GLU A 1160 0.96 -26.98 -17.31
N LEU A 1161 1.52 -27.01 -18.53
CA LEU A 1161 0.86 -27.61 -19.70
C LEU A 1161 0.55 -29.12 -19.59
N PRO A 1162 1.39 -29.95 -18.96
CA PRO A 1162 1.12 -31.38 -18.86
C PRO A 1162 -0.18 -31.72 -18.14
N GLU A 1163 -0.56 -30.95 -17.12
CA GLU A 1163 -1.84 -31.11 -16.43
C GLU A 1163 -3.02 -30.95 -17.38
N ILE A 1164 -2.97 -29.92 -18.23
CA ILE A 1164 -4.06 -29.62 -19.17
C ILE A 1164 -4.10 -30.66 -20.29
N LEU A 1165 -2.95 -31.00 -20.86
CA LEU A 1165 -2.87 -31.83 -22.07
C LEU A 1165 -3.01 -33.35 -21.79
N CYS A 1166 -2.80 -33.82 -20.56
CA CYS A 1166 -2.87 -35.26 -20.24
C CYS A 1166 -4.29 -35.83 -20.27
N HIS A 1167 -5.31 -34.97 -20.13
CA HIS A 1167 -6.71 -35.35 -20.14
C HIS A 1167 -7.27 -35.65 -21.54
N GLU A 1168 -6.53 -35.31 -22.60
CA GLU A 1168 -6.96 -35.50 -23.99
C GLU A 1168 -6.72 -36.93 -24.50
N ALA A 1169 -7.59 -37.39 -25.40
CA ALA A 1169 -7.49 -38.74 -25.97
C ALA A 1169 -6.18 -38.98 -26.78
N ASP A 1170 -5.57 -37.91 -27.30
CA ASP A 1170 -4.30 -37.90 -28.04
C ASP A 1170 -3.13 -37.30 -27.24
N ALA A 1171 -3.22 -37.28 -25.91
CA ALA A 1171 -2.21 -36.72 -25.00
C ALA A 1171 -0.76 -37.14 -25.32
N GLU A 1172 -0.52 -38.40 -25.71
CA GLU A 1172 0.82 -38.89 -26.05
C GLU A 1172 1.47 -38.09 -27.19
N VAL A 1173 0.67 -37.65 -28.17
CA VAL A 1173 1.11 -36.84 -29.31
C VAL A 1173 1.33 -35.39 -28.87
N LEU A 1174 0.40 -34.83 -28.11
CA LEU A 1174 0.45 -33.43 -27.65
C LEU A 1174 1.64 -33.17 -26.72
N LEU A 1175 1.99 -34.14 -25.89
CA LEU A 1175 3.09 -34.05 -24.91
C LEU A 1175 4.45 -34.42 -25.48
N ALA A 1176 4.52 -34.97 -26.70
CA ALA A 1176 5.78 -35.38 -27.32
C ALA A 1176 6.86 -34.27 -27.40
N PRO A 1177 6.51 -32.98 -27.63
CA PRO A 1177 7.49 -31.88 -27.57
C PRO A 1177 8.06 -31.66 -26.17
N LEU A 1178 7.23 -31.78 -25.12
CA LEU A 1178 7.59 -31.53 -23.73
C LEU A 1178 8.41 -32.68 -23.12
N LYS A 1179 8.23 -33.92 -23.61
CA LYS A 1179 9.08 -35.08 -23.22
C LYS A 1179 10.56 -34.88 -23.55
N LYS A 1180 10.89 -33.99 -24.50
CA LYS A 1180 12.25 -33.68 -24.95
C LYS A 1180 12.71 -32.29 -24.53
N ASP A 1181 12.02 -31.67 -23.57
CA ASP A 1181 12.39 -30.34 -23.08
C ASP A 1181 13.79 -30.36 -22.42
N LYS A 1182 14.46 -29.22 -22.49
CA LYS A 1182 15.78 -29.05 -21.86
C LYS A 1182 15.63 -28.98 -20.35
N SER A 1183 14.58 -28.31 -19.85
CA SER A 1183 14.31 -28.16 -18.43
C SER A 1183 13.84 -29.48 -17.82
N ARG A 1184 14.43 -29.82 -16.68
CA ARG A 1184 14.00 -30.97 -15.89
C ARG A 1184 12.63 -30.77 -15.26
N LYS A 1185 12.33 -29.57 -14.76
CA LYS A 1185 11.01 -29.22 -14.20
C LYS A 1185 9.88 -29.63 -15.15
N VAL A 1186 10.02 -29.33 -16.45
CA VAL A 1186 9.03 -29.67 -17.48
C VAL A 1186 8.92 -31.19 -17.69
N LYS A 1187 10.06 -31.91 -17.76
CA LYS A 1187 10.06 -33.37 -17.96
C LYS A 1187 9.44 -34.12 -16.79
N GLU A 1188 9.65 -33.65 -15.56
CA GLU A 1188 9.05 -34.24 -14.37
C GLU A 1188 7.54 -34.01 -14.31
N ALA A 1189 7.06 -32.80 -14.63
CA ALA A 1189 5.64 -32.53 -14.77
C ALA A 1189 4.97 -33.47 -15.79
N VAL A 1190 5.59 -33.67 -16.96
CA VAL A 1190 5.09 -34.65 -17.95
C VAL A 1190 5.03 -36.07 -17.36
N SER A 1191 6.00 -36.46 -16.54
CA SER A 1191 6.04 -37.79 -15.95
C SER A 1191 4.97 -37.98 -14.87
N TYR A 1192 4.73 -36.95 -14.06
CA TYR A 1192 3.75 -36.94 -12.96
C TYR A 1192 2.31 -37.04 -13.47
N TYR A 1193 1.93 -36.22 -14.46
CA TYR A 1193 0.55 -36.23 -14.98
C TYR A 1193 0.27 -37.36 -15.99
N CYS A 1194 1.31 -38.09 -16.45
CA CYS A 1194 1.18 -39.21 -17.39
C CYS A 1194 1.42 -40.60 -16.78
N SER A 1195 1.70 -40.67 -15.47
CA SER A 1195 1.77 -41.92 -14.70
C SER A 1195 0.41 -42.29 -14.16
#